data_AF-A0A8J6BE56-F1
#
_entry.id   AF-A0A8J6BE56-F1
#
_cell.length_a   1.000
_cell.length_b   1.000
_cell.length_c   1.000
_cell.angle_alpha   90.00
_cell.angle_beta   90.00
_cell.angle_gamma   90.00
#
_symmetry.space_group_name_H-M   'P 1'
#
loop_
_entity.id
_entity.type
_entity.pdbx_description
1 polymer ?
#
loop_
_entity_poly.entity_id
_entity_poly.type
_entity_poly.pdbx_seq_one_letter_code
_entity_poly.pdbx_strand_id
1 'polypeptide(L)'
;MRTASFLLFVGCLIALAVSDVVPGIEAIQTGYDIVTGEGYLAPIFKFNYNAKKTFYNPIDKRTYTVPDEIDISMIDRVKLDAVESVVEKYSEYLKQVYEASWFGIQIGIPGYFALAFSKNKEMQEVHYRLSDKVHSLATGSYRYEMYEMIGTMPEFMELDDNFATMLSVMPATIHTMDDQELYNQFVGSFGTHVSYKNVMGGKANLHTYLDQSFVAKKDSKWVAEQLSFSFTYHMWTLGAKYFHNKTDIHVDKEFQQNAQSSMYFYGGATKYQQQGSEHQWLASVTQHPFALNATLLAIDQIIPDAKIAANVRETIAYYVKHSAFPTAPLTSNAVADLAPIPGADFVGHGVDDSNLGVPLKPVVDFTYGSGKVWVNPIYTDLQYAVPDQIPAVENTPESFEMNGTFLFDDVQDYVRWSMSSSSSHGLFHSKSKTTKTFYERYYENDQAMSMLLKEYSWYTLVFPPFPPVRPSAALASILDRMPTTYSSDYDKKLWDTFVAMYGTAYYTKAVMGGQMNAKTWFHKCFLSEESAKWVSEQSGWSIFGIISKGHAKKTAESKIDHNFNEYHHTDINFVGGDNTIQASDWEKWVATIKKNPAPIDSTTMPLESLIQITHGNLVSAFKAAKLTHQQAIGAQNAKDATAYAAKNKHETPDWCHKK
;
A
#
# COMPACT_ATOMS: atom_id res chain seq x y z
N MET A 1 -77.89 44.77 21.13
CA MET A 1 -76.44 45.04 21.04
C MET A 1 -75.70 43.75 21.38
N ARG A 2 -75.20 43.04 20.36
CA ARG A 2 -74.35 41.84 20.53
C ARG A 2 -73.12 42.00 19.64
N THR A 3 -71.98 41.80 20.27
CA THR A 3 -70.61 41.96 19.80
C THR A 3 -70.26 40.95 18.71
N ALA A 4 -69.73 41.44 17.59
CA ALA A 4 -69.12 40.62 16.54
C ALA A 4 -67.64 40.43 16.86
N SER A 5 -67.23 39.18 17.06
CA SER A 5 -65.82 38.79 17.23
C SER A 5 -65.17 38.66 15.85
N PHE A 6 -64.13 39.44 15.60
CA PHE A 6 -63.23 39.28 14.46
C PHE A 6 -62.18 38.23 14.81
N LEU A 7 -62.27 37.05 14.17
CA LEU A 7 -61.20 36.06 14.18
C LEU A 7 -60.14 36.49 13.14
N LEU A 8 -58.96 36.91 13.61
CA LEU A 8 -57.78 37.11 12.78
C LEU A 8 -57.17 35.73 12.46
N PHE A 9 -57.33 35.27 11.21
CA PHE A 9 -56.56 34.14 10.69
C PHE A 9 -55.14 34.63 10.39
N VAL A 10 -54.21 34.40 11.32
CA VAL A 10 -52.77 34.54 11.05
C VAL A 10 -52.35 33.32 10.21
N GLY A 11 -52.39 33.48 8.89
CA GLY A 11 -51.79 32.54 7.96
C GLY A 11 -50.28 32.54 8.14
N CYS A 12 -49.77 31.61 8.94
CA CYS A 12 -48.34 31.33 9.03
C CYS A 12 -47.90 30.70 7.71
N LEU A 13 -47.47 31.52 6.75
CA LEU A 13 -46.70 31.10 5.59
C LEU A 13 -45.38 30.53 6.11
N ILE A 14 -45.34 29.21 6.34
CA ILE A 14 -44.09 28.48 6.49
C ILE A 14 -43.45 28.50 5.09
N ALA A 15 -42.61 29.50 4.84
CA ALA A 15 -41.68 29.44 3.73
C ALA A 15 -40.84 28.18 3.96
N LEU A 16 -41.06 27.15 3.15
CA LEU A 16 -40.17 26.00 3.06
C LEU A 16 -38.84 26.55 2.57
N ALA A 17 -37.94 26.87 3.50
CA ALA A 17 -36.56 27.18 3.18
C ALA A 17 -36.02 25.97 2.42
N VAL A 18 -35.70 26.17 1.14
CA VAL A 18 -34.96 25.17 0.38
C VAL A 18 -33.64 25.00 1.12
N SER A 19 -33.48 23.84 1.76
CA SER A 19 -32.28 23.52 2.53
C SER A 19 -31.10 23.44 1.57
N ASP A 20 -30.10 24.30 1.78
CA ASP A 20 -28.87 24.32 0.99
C ASP A 20 -28.22 22.93 1.00
N VAL A 21 -27.67 22.50 -0.13
CA VAL A 21 -26.85 21.27 -0.19
C VAL A 21 -25.55 21.52 0.55
N VAL A 22 -25.01 20.49 1.21
CA VAL A 22 -23.73 20.61 1.93
C VAL A 22 -22.61 21.13 1.00
N PRO A 23 -21.86 22.18 1.39
CA PRO A 23 -20.86 22.78 0.51
C PRO A 23 -19.73 21.81 0.12
N GLY A 24 -19.26 21.85 -1.13
CA GLY A 24 -18.12 21.06 -1.58
C GLY A 24 -18.43 19.60 -1.92
N ILE A 25 -19.72 19.20 -1.87
CA ILE A 25 -20.20 17.87 -2.25
C ILE A 25 -19.83 17.49 -3.68
N GLU A 26 -19.72 18.49 -4.55
CA GLU A 26 -19.37 18.36 -5.95
C GLU A 26 -17.96 17.76 -6.13
N ALA A 27 -17.10 17.80 -5.12
CA ALA A 27 -15.79 17.14 -5.13
C ALA A 27 -15.88 15.61 -5.17
N ILE A 28 -16.99 15.01 -4.72
CA ILE A 28 -17.26 13.57 -4.86
C ILE A 28 -18.02 13.28 -6.16
N GLN A 29 -18.87 14.21 -6.59
CA GLN A 29 -19.72 14.02 -7.76
C GLN A 29 -18.96 14.05 -9.09
N THR A 30 -17.84 14.77 -9.13
CA THR A 30 -17.17 15.17 -10.37
C THR A 30 -15.82 14.49 -10.55
N GLY A 31 -15.35 14.54 -11.79
CA GLY A 31 -14.01 14.09 -12.16
C GLY A 31 -12.87 14.95 -11.60
N TYR A 32 -11.70 14.33 -11.53
CA TYR A 32 -10.43 14.92 -11.12
C TYR A 32 -9.31 14.60 -12.14
N ASP A 33 -8.64 15.63 -12.64
CA ASP A 33 -7.44 15.48 -13.46
C ASP A 33 -6.19 15.61 -12.59
N ILE A 34 -5.48 14.50 -12.43
CA ILE A 34 -4.27 14.45 -11.61
C ILE A 34 -3.06 15.14 -12.27
N VAL A 35 -3.05 15.32 -13.59
CA VAL A 35 -1.92 15.99 -14.29
C VAL A 35 -1.94 17.49 -14.03
N THR A 36 -3.11 18.10 -14.11
CA THR A 36 -3.32 19.54 -13.89
C THR A 36 -3.60 19.86 -12.42
N GLY A 37 -4.13 18.89 -11.67
CA GLY A 37 -4.69 19.10 -10.33
C GLY A 37 -6.07 19.77 -10.35
N GLU A 38 -6.69 19.89 -11.53
CA GLU A 38 -8.04 20.43 -11.68
C GLU A 38 -9.06 19.42 -11.17
N GLY A 39 -9.85 19.84 -10.17
CA GLY A 39 -11.06 19.15 -9.74
C GLY A 39 -12.30 19.82 -10.31
N TYR A 40 -13.48 19.26 -9.98
CA TYR A 40 -14.77 19.83 -10.40
C TYR A 40 -14.99 19.79 -11.92
N LEU A 41 -14.50 18.72 -12.56
CA LEU A 41 -14.76 18.44 -13.97
C LEU A 41 -16.23 18.02 -14.17
N ALA A 42 -16.57 17.44 -15.33
CA ALA A 42 -17.95 17.03 -15.57
C ALA A 42 -18.44 15.99 -14.51
N PRO A 43 -19.73 16.02 -14.13
CA PRO A 43 -20.29 15.05 -13.18
C PRO A 43 -20.15 13.61 -13.66
N ILE A 44 -19.73 12.74 -12.76
CA ILE A 44 -19.62 11.30 -12.97
C ILE A 44 -20.79 10.57 -12.31
N PHE A 45 -21.21 11.03 -11.13
CA PHE A 45 -22.31 10.43 -10.37
C PHE A 45 -23.54 11.32 -10.32
N LYS A 46 -24.68 10.65 -10.24
CA LYS A 46 -25.97 11.25 -9.94
C LYS A 46 -26.28 11.06 -8.47
N PHE A 47 -26.61 12.16 -7.79
CA PHE A 47 -26.98 12.14 -6.38
C PHE A 47 -28.49 12.14 -6.20
N ASN A 48 -28.96 11.25 -5.34
CA ASN A 48 -30.35 11.16 -4.95
C ASN A 48 -30.58 11.81 -3.58
N TYR A 49 -31.80 12.29 -3.34
CA TYR A 49 -32.17 12.97 -2.08
C TYR A 49 -33.49 12.44 -1.51
N ASN A 50 -33.80 11.18 -1.81
CA ASN A 50 -35.08 10.55 -1.49
C ASN A 50 -35.21 10.26 0.01
N ALA A 51 -34.10 9.94 0.69
CA ALA A 51 -34.09 9.70 2.13
C ALA A 51 -34.14 10.98 2.95
N LYS A 52 -34.03 12.16 2.31
CA LYS A 52 -34.02 13.48 2.97
C LYS A 52 -32.99 13.57 4.08
N LYS A 53 -31.80 12.98 3.87
CA LYS A 53 -30.68 13.07 4.81
C LYS A 53 -30.31 14.54 5.02
N THR A 54 -29.97 14.87 6.27
CA THR A 54 -29.51 16.21 6.63
C THR A 54 -28.27 16.15 7.50
N PHE A 55 -27.48 17.21 7.48
CA PHE A 55 -26.27 17.38 8.27
C PHE A 55 -26.28 18.74 8.96
N TYR A 56 -26.22 18.75 10.28
CA TYR A 56 -26.06 19.99 11.05
C TYR A 56 -24.58 20.31 11.23
N ASN A 57 -24.14 21.43 10.66
CA ASN A 57 -22.78 21.92 10.85
C ASN A 57 -22.73 22.80 12.12
N PRO A 58 -22.07 22.36 13.20
CA PRO A 58 -22.02 23.14 14.44
C PRO A 58 -21.18 24.43 14.32
N ILE A 59 -20.36 24.55 13.27
CA ILE A 59 -19.46 25.71 13.08
C ILE A 59 -20.25 26.93 12.60
N ASP A 60 -21.08 26.76 11.57
CA ASP A 60 -21.91 27.84 11.00
C ASP A 60 -23.37 27.82 11.50
N LYS A 61 -23.74 26.78 12.28
CA LYS A 61 -25.06 26.55 12.86
C LYS A 61 -26.17 26.37 11.81
N ARG A 62 -25.84 25.87 10.62
CA ARG A 62 -26.79 25.57 9.54
C ARG A 62 -27.01 24.06 9.40
N THR A 63 -28.20 23.72 8.93
CA THR A 63 -28.54 22.36 8.51
C THR A 63 -28.52 22.30 6.99
N TYR A 64 -27.79 21.34 6.46
CA TYR A 64 -27.63 21.10 5.02
C TYR A 64 -28.35 19.83 4.59
N THR A 65 -28.80 19.79 3.34
CA THR A 65 -29.26 18.56 2.69
C THR A 65 -28.04 17.74 2.25
N VAL A 66 -28.10 16.42 2.44
CA VAL A 66 -27.04 15.48 2.05
C VAL A 66 -27.61 14.44 1.07
N PRO A 67 -26.88 14.07 0.01
CA PRO A 67 -27.28 12.97 -0.85
C PRO A 67 -27.43 11.64 -0.10
N ASP A 68 -28.27 10.76 -0.62
CA ASP A 68 -28.50 9.43 -0.07
C ASP A 68 -27.20 8.59 -0.08
N GLU A 69 -26.33 8.84 -1.06
CA GLU A 69 -25.06 8.15 -1.28
C GLU A 69 -23.89 8.67 -0.43
N ILE A 70 -24.08 9.73 0.36
CA ILE A 70 -23.01 10.38 1.11
C ILE A 70 -23.28 10.31 2.61
N ASP A 71 -22.24 9.96 3.37
CA ASP A 71 -22.20 10.07 4.82
C ASP A 71 -21.17 11.15 5.22
N ILE A 72 -21.48 11.89 6.29
CA ILE A 72 -20.68 13.03 6.75
C ILE A 72 -20.34 12.88 8.22
N SER A 73 -19.07 13.09 8.56
CA SER A 73 -18.56 13.07 9.94
C SER A 73 -17.83 14.36 10.27
N MET A 74 -18.12 14.95 11.43
CA MET A 74 -17.41 16.14 11.91
C MET A 74 -15.98 15.80 12.34
N ILE A 75 -15.03 16.67 11.99
CA ILE A 75 -13.64 16.60 12.44
C ILE A 75 -13.28 17.79 13.33
N ASP A 76 -13.61 19.02 12.89
CA ASP A 76 -13.28 20.30 13.53
C ASP A 76 -11.88 20.36 14.15
N ARG A 77 -10.85 20.29 13.28
CA ARG A 77 -9.43 20.22 13.69
C ARG A 77 -8.62 21.32 13.00
N VAL A 78 -7.84 22.05 13.79
CA VAL A 78 -6.81 22.97 13.28
C VAL A 78 -5.44 22.33 13.43
N LYS A 79 -4.63 22.37 12.38
CA LYS A 79 -3.21 22.02 12.38
C LYS A 79 -2.39 23.21 11.92
N LEU A 80 -1.27 23.44 12.61
CA LEU A 80 -0.35 24.53 12.36
C LEU A 80 1.05 23.95 12.34
N ASP A 81 1.64 23.88 11.16
CA ASP A 81 2.97 23.36 10.96
C ASP A 81 3.86 24.50 10.46
N ALA A 82 4.57 25.15 11.38
CA ALA A 82 5.34 26.36 11.06
C ALA A 82 6.53 26.10 10.13
N VAL A 83 7.12 24.90 10.23
CA VAL A 83 8.12 24.36 9.31
C VAL A 83 7.84 22.87 9.15
N GLU A 84 7.24 22.47 8.04
CA GLU A 84 7.01 21.07 7.70
C GLU A 84 8.29 20.41 7.18
N SER A 85 9.08 21.14 6.39
CA SER A 85 10.35 20.67 5.85
C SER A 85 11.24 21.81 5.35
N VAL A 86 12.50 21.45 5.09
CA VAL A 86 13.41 22.19 4.23
C VAL A 86 13.95 21.20 3.21
N VAL A 87 13.79 21.49 1.92
CA VAL A 87 14.19 20.63 0.81
C VAL A 87 15.07 21.41 -0.16
N GLU A 88 16.09 20.75 -0.71
CA GLU A 88 17.03 21.37 -1.66
C GLU A 88 16.74 20.95 -3.10
N LYS A 89 16.01 19.85 -3.28
CA LYS A 89 15.70 19.28 -4.58
C LYS A 89 14.20 19.13 -4.78
N TYR A 90 13.77 19.37 -6.02
CA TYR A 90 12.37 19.16 -6.41
C TYR A 90 11.89 17.71 -6.17
N SER A 91 12.75 16.72 -6.35
CA SER A 91 12.43 15.31 -6.07
C SER A 91 12.15 15.04 -4.58
N GLU A 92 12.84 15.75 -3.68
CA GLU A 92 12.61 15.65 -2.23
C GLU A 92 11.30 16.31 -1.85
N TYR A 93 11.01 17.48 -2.43
CA TYR A 93 9.70 18.13 -2.30
C TYR A 93 8.57 17.22 -2.78
N LEU A 94 8.70 16.61 -3.96
CA LEU A 94 7.71 15.66 -4.48
C LEU A 94 7.52 14.45 -3.58
N LYS A 95 8.61 13.89 -3.04
CA LYS A 95 8.55 12.79 -2.07
C LYS A 95 7.79 13.22 -0.81
N GLN A 96 8.07 14.39 -0.29
CA GLN A 96 7.36 14.91 0.88
C GLN A 96 5.90 15.21 0.55
N VAL A 97 5.60 15.84 -0.57
CA VAL A 97 4.21 16.06 -1.00
C VAL A 97 3.52 14.71 -1.14
N TYR A 98 4.15 13.69 -1.70
CA TYR A 98 3.59 12.33 -1.78
C TYR A 98 3.33 11.72 -0.39
N GLU A 99 4.32 11.74 0.50
CA GLU A 99 4.24 11.18 1.85
C GLU A 99 3.26 11.94 2.77
N ALA A 100 3.19 13.27 2.61
CA ALA A 100 2.30 14.16 3.34
C ALA A 100 0.91 14.25 2.69
N SER A 101 0.82 14.00 1.38
CA SER A 101 -0.45 13.88 0.68
C SER A 101 -1.05 12.53 1.03
N TRP A 102 -2.01 12.57 1.93
CA TRP A 102 -2.92 11.45 2.16
C TRP A 102 -3.91 11.25 1.01
N PHE A 103 -3.63 11.81 -0.18
CA PHE A 103 -4.34 11.40 -1.36
C PHE A 103 -4.07 9.90 -1.48
N GLY A 104 -5.04 9.07 -1.11
CA GLY A 104 -4.99 7.62 -1.22
C GLY A 104 -5.06 7.22 -2.68
N ILE A 105 -4.18 7.79 -3.48
CA ILE A 105 -4.08 7.59 -4.91
C ILE A 105 -3.46 6.22 -5.07
N GLN A 106 -4.32 5.23 -5.23
CA GLN A 106 -3.94 3.95 -5.81
C GLN A 106 -3.73 4.16 -7.33
N ILE A 107 -2.74 4.97 -7.71
CA ILE A 107 -2.18 4.83 -9.04
C ILE A 107 -1.39 3.53 -9.00
N GLY A 108 -1.90 2.49 -9.65
CA GLY A 108 -1.22 1.20 -9.82
C GLY A 108 0.08 1.27 -10.64
N ILE A 109 0.72 2.44 -10.73
CA ILE A 109 1.91 2.71 -11.54
C ILE A 109 2.91 3.56 -10.71
N PRO A 110 3.86 2.94 -10.01
CA PRO A 110 4.88 3.65 -9.23
C PRO A 110 5.75 4.55 -10.12
N GLY A 111 6.08 5.76 -9.64
CA GLY A 111 6.93 6.74 -10.34
C GLY A 111 6.18 7.86 -11.08
N TYR A 112 4.87 7.74 -11.27
CA TYR A 112 4.07 8.75 -11.99
C TYR A 112 3.59 9.91 -11.12
N PHE A 113 3.74 9.86 -9.80
CA PHE A 113 3.34 10.97 -8.92
C PHE A 113 4.09 12.27 -9.24
N ALA A 114 5.33 12.19 -9.72
CA ALA A 114 6.10 13.35 -10.17
C ALA A 114 5.57 13.97 -11.48
N LEU A 115 4.87 13.17 -12.30
CA LEU A 115 4.28 13.58 -13.57
C LEU A 115 2.84 14.06 -13.39
N ALA A 116 2.11 13.39 -12.50
CA ALA A 116 0.94 13.95 -11.85
C ALA A 116 1.35 15.29 -11.21
N PHE A 117 0.53 16.33 -11.37
CA PHE A 117 0.81 17.70 -10.93
C PHE A 117 1.95 18.44 -11.66
N SER A 118 2.54 17.89 -12.73
CA SER A 118 3.54 18.61 -13.54
C SER A 118 2.99 19.92 -14.15
N LYS A 119 1.66 20.05 -14.28
CA LYS A 119 0.97 21.25 -14.74
C LYS A 119 0.33 22.07 -13.63
N ASN A 120 0.42 21.64 -12.37
CA ASN A 120 -0.07 22.42 -11.25
C ASN A 120 0.81 23.68 -11.06
N LYS A 121 0.18 24.85 -10.96
CA LYS A 121 0.89 26.14 -10.90
C LYS A 121 1.83 26.26 -9.70
N GLU A 122 1.42 25.81 -8.51
CA GLU A 122 2.27 25.82 -7.30
C GLU A 122 3.48 24.89 -7.51
N MET A 123 3.25 23.69 -8.02
CA MET A 123 4.31 22.71 -8.28
C MET A 123 5.29 23.17 -9.36
N GLN A 124 4.81 23.85 -10.41
CA GLN A 124 5.65 24.43 -11.45
C GLN A 124 6.53 25.57 -10.92
N GLU A 125 5.98 26.42 -10.05
CA GLU A 125 6.76 27.47 -9.40
C GLU A 125 7.85 26.86 -8.52
N VAL A 126 7.52 25.85 -7.70
CA VAL A 126 8.50 25.15 -6.87
C VAL A 126 9.57 24.46 -7.74
N HIS A 127 9.16 23.79 -8.82
CA HIS A 127 10.08 23.16 -9.77
C HIS A 127 11.06 24.17 -10.36
N TYR A 128 10.54 25.29 -10.88
CA TYR A 128 11.35 26.36 -11.45
C TYR A 128 12.36 26.90 -10.42
N ARG A 129 11.91 27.23 -9.21
CA ARG A 129 12.76 27.82 -8.16
C ARG A 129 13.87 26.88 -7.65
N LEU A 130 13.58 25.58 -7.55
CA LEU A 130 14.55 24.58 -7.10
C LEU A 130 15.46 24.08 -8.23
N SER A 131 14.99 24.04 -9.48
CA SER A 131 15.76 23.55 -10.63
C SER A 131 16.93 24.49 -11.01
N ASP A 132 16.80 25.79 -10.76
CA ASP A 132 17.88 26.75 -10.92
C ASP A 132 19.03 26.58 -9.91
N LYS A 133 18.89 25.68 -8.91
CA LYS A 133 19.88 25.37 -7.85
C LYS A 133 20.36 26.56 -7.03
N VAL A 134 19.62 27.68 -7.04
CA VAL A 134 19.96 28.85 -6.22
C VAL A 134 19.25 28.80 -4.88
N HIS A 135 18.13 28.07 -4.77
CA HIS A 135 17.26 28.12 -3.60
C HIS A 135 17.08 26.76 -2.90
N SER A 136 16.95 26.80 -1.58
CA SER A 136 16.27 25.78 -0.78
C SER A 136 14.82 26.21 -0.59
N LEU A 137 13.88 25.28 -0.49
CA LEU A 137 12.48 25.56 -0.17
C LEU A 137 12.18 25.10 1.25
N ALA A 138 11.53 25.97 2.01
CA ALA A 138 10.89 25.61 3.25
C ALA A 138 9.36 25.81 3.15
N THR A 139 8.60 24.85 3.64
CA THR A 139 7.14 24.93 3.66
C THR A 139 6.61 25.06 5.08
N GLY A 140 5.63 25.93 5.27
CA GLY A 140 4.79 25.97 6.47
C GLY A 140 3.33 25.94 6.07
N SER A 141 2.45 25.35 6.88
CA SER A 141 1.03 25.26 6.58
C SER A 141 0.12 25.54 7.77
N TYR A 142 -1.01 26.16 7.47
CA TYR A 142 -2.18 26.26 8.34
C TYR A 142 -3.28 25.42 7.70
N ARG A 143 -3.86 24.46 8.43
CA ARG A 143 -4.96 23.62 7.95
C ARG A 143 -6.12 23.66 8.92
N TYR A 144 -7.30 23.94 8.41
CA TYR A 144 -8.55 23.82 9.14
C TYR A 144 -9.42 22.75 8.49
N GLU A 145 -9.54 21.59 9.12
CA GLU A 145 -10.31 20.44 8.66
C GLU A 145 -11.66 20.44 9.38
N MET A 146 -12.73 20.69 8.63
CA MET A 146 -14.06 20.87 9.20
C MET A 146 -14.81 19.54 9.37
N TYR A 147 -14.95 18.80 8.28
CA TYR A 147 -15.69 17.55 8.22
C TYR A 147 -15.14 16.64 7.12
N GLU A 148 -15.47 15.36 7.22
CA GLU A 148 -15.17 14.33 6.24
C GLU A 148 -16.47 13.91 5.54
N MET A 149 -16.41 13.76 4.22
CA MET A 149 -17.47 13.18 3.41
C MET A 149 -16.98 11.84 2.87
N ILE A 150 -17.79 10.81 3.00
CA ILE A 150 -17.54 9.47 2.48
C ILE A 150 -18.72 9.10 1.61
N GLY A 151 -18.47 8.87 0.33
CA GLY A 151 -19.45 8.30 -0.57
C GLY A 151 -19.54 6.80 -0.43
N THR A 152 -20.72 6.25 -0.72
CA THR A 152 -20.88 4.83 -1.05
C THR A 152 -19.83 4.41 -2.08
N MET A 153 -19.40 3.15 -2.05
CA MET A 153 -18.44 2.66 -3.04
C MET A 153 -18.92 2.99 -4.47
N PRO A 154 -18.06 3.54 -5.33
CA PRO A 154 -18.45 4.02 -6.67
C PRO A 154 -19.22 3.02 -7.54
N GLU A 155 -18.97 1.72 -7.37
CA GLU A 155 -19.69 0.63 -8.05
C GLU A 155 -21.18 0.53 -7.72
N PHE A 156 -21.64 1.16 -6.64
CA PHE A 156 -23.05 1.22 -6.25
C PHE A 156 -23.69 2.59 -6.48
N MET A 157 -22.93 3.57 -7.00
CA MET A 157 -23.47 4.88 -7.33
C MET A 157 -24.08 4.87 -8.74
N GLU A 158 -25.19 5.58 -8.92
CA GLU A 158 -25.77 5.80 -10.24
C GLU A 158 -24.89 6.77 -11.03
N LEU A 159 -24.59 6.43 -12.29
CA LEU A 159 -23.81 7.30 -13.17
C LEU A 159 -24.64 8.51 -13.63
N ASP A 160 -23.99 9.65 -13.84
CA ASP A 160 -24.60 10.80 -14.50
C ASP A 160 -25.00 10.45 -15.94
N ASP A 161 -26.13 11.00 -16.40
CA ASP A 161 -26.68 10.70 -17.73
C ASP A 161 -25.69 11.05 -18.86
N ASN A 162 -24.91 12.14 -18.72
CA ASN A 162 -23.92 12.52 -19.73
C ASN A 162 -22.71 11.59 -19.72
N PHE A 163 -22.26 11.17 -18.54
CA PHE A 163 -21.19 10.20 -18.38
C PHE A 163 -21.58 8.85 -19.01
N ALA A 164 -22.77 8.34 -18.68
CA ALA A 164 -23.33 7.12 -19.25
C ALA A 164 -23.53 7.21 -20.77
N THR A 165 -24.01 8.35 -21.27
CA THR A 165 -24.18 8.61 -22.71
C THR A 165 -22.84 8.56 -23.43
N MET A 166 -21.80 9.22 -22.90
CA MET A 166 -20.46 9.21 -23.50
C MET A 166 -19.90 7.79 -23.57
N LEU A 167 -20.02 7.01 -22.49
CA LEU A 167 -19.61 5.60 -22.49
C LEU A 167 -20.34 4.76 -23.55
N SER A 168 -21.63 5.02 -23.78
CA SER A 168 -22.44 4.24 -24.72
C SER A 168 -22.05 4.40 -26.20
N VAL A 169 -21.37 5.50 -26.56
CA VAL A 169 -20.93 5.78 -27.93
C VAL A 169 -19.45 5.46 -28.16
N MET A 170 -18.70 5.12 -27.11
CA MET A 170 -17.27 4.82 -27.22
C MET A 170 -17.05 3.43 -27.86
N PRO A 171 -16.14 3.33 -28.85
CA PRO A 171 -15.90 2.07 -29.54
C PRO A 171 -15.06 1.14 -28.66
N ALA A 172 -15.43 -0.14 -28.55
CA ALA A 172 -14.69 -1.12 -27.75
C ALA A 172 -13.27 -1.42 -28.26
N THR A 173 -12.89 -0.94 -29.45
CA THR A 173 -11.56 -1.08 -30.02
C THR A 173 -11.19 0.21 -30.75
N ILE A 174 -9.97 0.68 -30.57
CA ILE A 174 -9.45 1.89 -31.21
C ILE A 174 -8.75 1.49 -32.52
N HIS A 175 -9.35 1.82 -33.66
CA HIS A 175 -8.78 1.54 -34.98
C HIS A 175 -8.32 2.81 -35.70
N THR A 176 -8.99 3.92 -35.43
CA THR A 176 -8.80 5.20 -36.11
C THR A 176 -8.48 6.31 -35.13
N MET A 177 -8.02 7.45 -35.65
CA MET A 177 -7.79 8.62 -34.80
C MET A 177 -9.11 9.19 -34.26
N ASP A 178 -10.20 9.05 -35.01
CA ASP A 178 -11.54 9.47 -34.56
C ASP A 178 -11.98 8.65 -33.34
N ASP A 179 -11.70 7.34 -33.32
CA ASP A 179 -11.94 6.49 -32.15
C ASP A 179 -11.13 7.00 -30.95
N GLN A 180 -9.82 7.26 -31.14
CA GLN A 180 -8.93 7.76 -30.08
C GLN A 180 -9.38 9.11 -29.54
N GLU A 181 -9.90 9.98 -30.40
CA GLU A 181 -10.36 11.31 -30.01
C GLU A 181 -11.59 11.25 -29.09
N LEU A 182 -12.46 10.24 -29.20
CA LEU A 182 -13.54 10.02 -28.23
C LEU A 182 -12.99 9.72 -26.83
N TYR A 183 -11.91 8.94 -26.73
CA TYR A 183 -11.24 8.68 -25.46
C TYR A 183 -10.51 9.92 -24.92
N ASN A 184 -9.86 10.70 -25.79
CA ASN A 184 -9.23 11.97 -25.42
C ASN A 184 -10.27 12.95 -24.85
N GLN A 185 -11.42 13.07 -25.50
CA GLN A 185 -12.53 13.93 -25.06
C GLN A 185 -13.13 13.42 -23.76
N PHE A 186 -13.28 12.11 -23.59
CA PHE A 186 -13.75 11.53 -22.33
C PHE A 186 -12.82 11.89 -21.17
N VAL A 187 -11.52 11.63 -21.30
CA VAL A 187 -10.52 11.96 -20.26
C VAL A 187 -10.40 13.47 -20.05
N GLY A 188 -10.48 14.27 -21.11
CA GLY A 188 -10.49 15.73 -21.00
C GLY A 188 -11.73 16.29 -20.30
N SER A 189 -12.87 15.62 -20.40
CA SER A 189 -14.15 16.09 -19.83
C SER A 189 -14.37 15.63 -18.40
N PHE A 190 -14.01 14.37 -18.09
CA PHE A 190 -14.24 13.74 -16.79
C PHE A 190 -12.96 13.51 -15.99
N GLY A 191 -11.80 13.86 -16.54
CA GLY A 191 -10.51 13.68 -15.88
C GLY A 191 -10.03 12.23 -15.87
N THR A 192 -9.17 11.96 -14.91
CA THR A 192 -8.44 10.68 -14.79
C THR A 192 -8.91 9.85 -13.59
N HIS A 193 -9.51 10.50 -12.60
CA HIS A 193 -9.92 9.91 -11.34
C HIS A 193 -11.25 10.50 -10.88
N VAL A 194 -11.85 9.86 -9.89
CA VAL A 194 -12.99 10.38 -9.12
C VAL A 194 -12.68 10.27 -7.63
N SER A 195 -13.08 11.25 -6.83
CA SER A 195 -12.97 11.13 -5.38
C SER A 195 -14.22 10.46 -4.81
N TYR A 196 -14.04 9.52 -3.88
CA TYR A 196 -15.16 8.95 -3.12
C TYR A 196 -15.08 9.27 -1.62
N LYS A 197 -14.00 9.94 -1.19
CA LYS A 197 -13.82 10.35 0.20
C LYS A 197 -13.03 11.64 0.26
N ASN A 198 -13.55 12.66 0.93
CA ASN A 198 -12.89 13.98 1.04
C ASN A 198 -12.86 14.50 2.47
N VAL A 199 -11.75 15.11 2.88
CA VAL A 199 -11.70 15.97 4.08
C VAL A 199 -11.85 17.42 3.63
N MET A 200 -12.93 18.05 4.07
CA MET A 200 -13.33 19.38 3.64
C MET A 200 -12.85 20.44 4.62
N GLY A 201 -12.36 21.56 4.10
CA GLY A 201 -11.86 22.63 4.95
C GLY A 201 -11.12 23.73 4.20
N GLY A 202 -10.18 24.38 4.88
CA GLY A 202 -9.35 25.44 4.33
C GLY A 202 -7.88 25.23 4.67
N LYS A 203 -6.99 25.58 3.74
CA LYS A 203 -5.54 25.45 3.92
C LYS A 203 -4.82 26.67 3.40
N ALA A 204 -3.83 27.16 4.15
CA ALA A 204 -2.89 28.17 3.69
C ALA A 204 -1.48 27.59 3.75
N ASN A 205 -0.78 27.59 2.62
CA ASN A 205 0.62 27.19 2.49
C ASN A 205 1.49 28.43 2.37
N LEU A 206 2.59 28.47 3.11
CA LEU A 206 3.67 29.44 2.94
C LEU A 206 4.90 28.71 2.40
N HIS A 207 5.31 29.06 1.20
CA HIS A 207 6.56 28.62 0.60
C HIS A 207 7.59 29.71 0.78
N THR A 208 8.69 29.42 1.48
CA THR A 208 9.81 30.34 1.64
C THR A 208 11.03 29.78 0.92
N TYR A 209 11.45 30.48 -0.13
CA TYR A 209 12.66 30.18 -0.89
C TYR A 209 13.83 30.91 -0.27
N LEU A 210 14.91 30.19 0.04
CA LEU A 210 16.12 30.71 0.68
C LEU A 210 17.32 30.51 -0.22
N ASP A 211 18.21 31.49 -0.32
CA ASP A 211 19.46 31.31 -1.06
C ASP A 211 20.29 30.16 -0.46
N GLN A 212 20.67 29.16 -1.26
CA GLN A 212 21.44 28.00 -0.78
C GLN A 212 22.78 28.42 -0.16
N SER A 213 23.42 29.45 -0.73
CA SER A 213 24.68 30.00 -0.21
C SER A 213 24.51 30.68 1.15
N PHE A 214 23.30 31.14 1.46
CA PHE A 214 22.94 31.67 2.78
C PHE A 214 22.65 30.54 3.75
N VAL A 215 21.84 29.55 3.35
CA VAL A 215 21.52 28.37 4.18
C VAL A 215 22.81 27.64 4.59
N ALA A 216 23.76 27.45 3.68
CA ALA A 216 25.04 26.80 3.96
C ALA A 216 25.93 27.55 4.97
N LYS A 217 25.71 28.85 5.20
CA LYS A 217 26.47 29.67 6.15
C LYS A 217 25.82 29.73 7.54
N LYS A 218 24.60 29.23 7.68
CA LYS A 218 23.81 29.34 8.91
C LYS A 218 23.61 27.97 9.53
N ASP A 219 23.41 27.96 10.84
CA ASP A 219 23.02 26.76 11.56
C ASP A 219 21.58 26.35 11.18
N SER A 220 21.33 25.06 10.99
CA SER A 220 20.02 24.56 10.53
C SER A 220 18.90 24.84 11.52
N LYS A 221 19.19 24.82 12.83
CA LYS A 221 18.22 25.18 13.88
C LYS A 221 17.90 26.66 13.83
N TRP A 222 18.90 27.51 13.58
CA TRP A 222 18.67 28.94 13.38
C TRP A 222 17.79 29.21 12.16
N VAL A 223 18.04 28.55 11.02
CA VAL A 223 17.20 28.70 9.81
C VAL A 223 15.76 28.26 10.08
N ALA A 224 15.55 27.12 10.73
CA ALA A 224 14.23 26.64 11.10
C ALA A 224 13.49 27.60 12.07
N GLU A 225 14.21 28.20 13.02
CA GLU A 225 13.65 29.19 13.93
C GLU A 225 13.19 30.47 13.18
N GLN A 226 14.02 30.98 12.27
CA GLN A 226 13.66 32.15 11.44
C GLN A 226 12.47 31.86 10.52
N LEU A 227 12.41 30.66 9.93
CA LEU A 227 11.26 30.21 9.16
C LEU A 227 9.99 30.17 10.00
N SER A 228 10.07 29.60 11.21
CA SER A 228 8.95 29.55 12.15
C SER A 228 8.46 30.95 12.53
N PHE A 229 9.38 31.91 12.77
CA PHE A 229 9.02 33.30 13.04
C PHE A 229 8.37 33.96 11.82
N SER A 230 8.92 33.77 10.62
CA SER A 230 8.32 34.31 9.39
C SER A 230 6.91 33.76 9.18
N PHE A 231 6.72 32.45 9.30
CA PHE A 231 5.41 31.82 9.21
C PHE A 231 4.43 32.36 10.25
N THR A 232 4.85 32.44 11.52
CA THR A 232 4.01 32.97 12.61
C THR A 232 3.65 34.44 12.39
N TYR A 233 4.57 35.24 11.84
CA TYR A 233 4.31 36.63 11.48
C TYR A 233 3.23 36.74 10.39
N HIS A 234 3.30 35.88 9.38
CA HIS A 234 2.33 35.80 8.29
C HIS A 234 0.96 35.28 8.77
N MET A 235 0.93 34.28 9.65
CA MET A 235 -0.29 33.64 10.17
C MET A 235 -0.83 34.29 11.45
N TRP A 236 -0.29 35.43 11.88
CA TRP A 236 -0.64 36.08 13.14
C TRP A 236 -2.15 36.26 13.35
N THR A 237 -2.84 36.69 12.30
CA THR A 237 -4.29 36.96 12.28
C THR A 237 -5.15 35.70 12.44
N LEU A 238 -4.57 34.51 12.27
CA LEU A 238 -5.22 33.21 12.48
C LEU A 238 -4.99 32.64 13.89
N GLY A 239 -4.37 33.42 14.78
CA GLY A 239 -4.27 33.07 16.19
C GLY A 239 -3.12 32.12 16.52
N ALA A 240 -1.95 32.32 15.90
CA ALA A 240 -0.72 31.67 16.34
C ALA A 240 -0.38 32.08 17.79
N LYS A 241 -0.80 31.26 18.77
CA LYS A 241 -0.82 31.57 20.21
C LYS A 241 0.57 31.67 20.88
N TYR A 242 1.65 31.56 20.12
CA TYR A 242 3.01 31.50 20.68
C TYR A 242 3.57 32.86 21.12
N PHE A 243 3.01 33.96 20.62
CA PHE A 243 3.44 35.32 20.98
C PHE A 243 2.25 36.12 21.51
N HIS A 244 2.55 37.10 22.38
CA HIS A 244 1.53 37.99 22.94
C HIS A 244 1.17 39.12 21.98
N ASN A 245 2.15 39.64 21.23
CA ASN A 245 1.94 40.64 20.18
C ASN A 245 2.70 40.30 18.90
N LYS A 246 2.18 40.74 17.75
CA LYS A 246 2.84 40.57 16.44
C LYS A 246 4.24 41.19 16.41
N THR A 247 4.43 42.27 17.16
CA THR A 247 5.70 43.00 17.27
C THR A 247 6.79 42.22 17.98
N ASP A 248 6.42 41.20 18.76
CA ASP A 248 7.37 40.35 19.50
C ASP A 248 8.03 39.31 18.58
N ILE A 249 7.53 39.18 17.34
CA ILE A 249 8.07 38.28 16.32
C ILE A 249 9.16 39.02 15.54
N HIS A 250 10.41 38.72 15.88
CA HIS A 250 11.58 39.32 15.24
C HIS A 250 12.19 38.35 14.22
N VAL A 251 11.87 38.56 12.95
CA VAL A 251 12.57 37.91 11.84
C VAL A 251 13.85 38.69 11.55
N ASP A 252 14.97 37.99 11.50
CA ASP A 252 16.29 38.56 11.28
C ASP A 252 16.37 39.27 9.91
N LYS A 253 17.07 40.40 9.88
CA LYS A 253 17.17 41.24 8.68
C LYS A 253 17.95 40.55 7.56
N GLU A 254 19.00 39.80 7.90
CA GLU A 254 19.78 39.04 6.92
C GLU A 254 18.92 37.92 6.34
N PHE A 255 18.12 37.23 7.18
CA PHE A 255 17.15 36.25 6.70
C PHE A 255 16.15 36.87 5.72
N GLN A 256 15.52 38.00 6.07
CA GLN A 256 14.57 38.69 5.19
C GLN A 256 15.17 39.10 3.83
N GLN A 257 16.47 39.42 3.80
CA GLN A 257 17.16 39.79 2.56
C GLN A 257 17.47 38.60 1.65
N ASN A 258 17.54 37.38 2.20
CA ASN A 258 17.86 36.15 1.49
C ASN A 258 16.64 35.21 1.39
N ALA A 259 15.45 35.67 1.77
CA ALA A 259 14.21 34.91 1.79
C ALA A 259 13.15 35.55 0.90
N GLN A 260 12.53 34.74 0.03
CA GLN A 260 11.35 35.12 -0.73
C GLN A 260 10.20 34.19 -0.37
N SER A 261 9.10 34.73 0.11
CA SER A 261 7.92 33.94 0.50
C SER A 261 6.73 34.16 -0.43
N SER A 262 6.05 33.06 -0.78
CA SER A 262 4.78 33.02 -1.52
C SER A 262 3.74 32.29 -0.67
N MET A 263 2.51 32.80 -0.63
CA MET A 263 1.41 32.18 0.12
C MET A 263 0.29 31.72 -0.81
N TYR A 264 -0.17 30.49 -0.62
CA TYR A 264 -1.23 29.86 -1.41
C TYR A 264 -2.39 29.50 -0.48
N PHE A 265 -3.61 29.86 -0.88
CA PHE A 265 -4.81 29.58 -0.12
C PHE A 265 -5.69 28.57 -0.86
N TYR A 266 -6.29 27.66 -0.10
CA TYR A 266 -7.18 26.61 -0.56
C TYR A 266 -8.49 26.70 0.22
N GLY A 267 -9.61 26.73 -0.49
CA GLY A 267 -10.92 27.04 0.09
C GLY A 267 -11.07 28.51 0.47
N GLY A 268 -12.22 28.84 1.06
CA GLY A 268 -12.63 30.21 1.34
C GLY A 268 -12.95 31.00 0.07
N ALA A 269 -13.50 32.20 0.25
CA ALA A 269 -13.79 33.10 -0.86
C ALA A 269 -12.50 33.70 -1.44
N THR A 270 -12.36 33.63 -2.77
CA THR A 270 -11.16 34.09 -3.51
C THR A 270 -10.77 35.54 -3.24
N LYS A 271 -11.75 36.43 -3.02
CA LYS A 271 -11.52 37.84 -2.65
C LYS A 271 -10.76 38.05 -1.33
N TYR A 272 -10.65 37.03 -0.49
CA TYR A 272 -9.92 37.08 0.78
C TYR A 272 -8.61 36.28 0.75
N GLN A 273 -8.26 35.67 -0.38
CA GLN A 273 -7.02 34.91 -0.56
C GLN A 273 -5.84 35.85 -0.86
N GLN A 274 -5.65 36.84 0.01
CA GLN A 274 -4.59 37.84 -0.06
C GLN A 274 -4.05 38.12 1.34
N GLN A 275 -2.79 38.57 1.40
CA GLN A 275 -2.14 38.87 2.67
C GLN A 275 -2.89 39.97 3.44
N GLY A 276 -3.11 39.76 4.74
CA GLY A 276 -3.82 40.66 5.64
C GLY A 276 -5.33 40.44 5.76
N SER A 277 -5.92 39.51 4.99
CA SER A 277 -7.35 39.13 5.10
C SER A 277 -7.58 37.69 5.56
N GLU A 278 -6.61 37.10 6.26
CA GLU A 278 -6.63 35.68 6.59
C GLU A 278 -7.83 35.33 7.49
N HIS A 279 -8.23 36.22 8.42
CA HIS A 279 -9.39 35.98 9.28
C HIS A 279 -10.71 35.93 8.47
N GLN A 280 -10.87 36.84 7.50
CA GLN A 280 -12.02 36.83 6.59
C GLN A 280 -12.00 35.61 5.68
N TRP A 281 -10.82 35.20 5.20
CA TRP A 281 -10.65 33.96 4.46
C TRP A 281 -11.10 32.76 5.28
N LEU A 282 -10.56 32.58 6.49
CA LEU A 282 -10.89 31.45 7.36
C LEU A 282 -12.39 31.43 7.70
N ALA A 283 -12.99 32.59 7.99
CA ALA A 283 -14.43 32.67 8.26
C ALA A 283 -15.29 32.23 7.05
N SER A 284 -14.79 32.46 5.82
CA SER A 284 -15.48 32.06 4.59
C SER A 284 -15.27 30.60 4.18
N VAL A 285 -14.31 29.89 4.79
CA VAL A 285 -14.04 28.47 4.52
C VAL A 285 -15.28 27.62 4.78
N THR A 286 -16.12 28.00 5.74
CA THR A 286 -17.33 27.23 6.07
C THR A 286 -18.36 27.18 4.93
N GLN A 287 -18.38 28.22 4.10
CA GLN A 287 -19.29 28.35 2.95
C GLN A 287 -18.64 27.93 1.64
N HIS A 288 -17.31 27.93 1.59
CA HIS A 288 -16.52 27.57 0.41
C HIS A 288 -15.39 26.62 0.79
N PRO A 289 -15.69 25.43 1.35
CA PRO A 289 -14.64 24.51 1.73
C PRO A 289 -13.99 23.93 0.47
N PHE A 290 -12.74 23.51 0.63
CA PHE A 290 -11.99 22.79 -0.38
C PHE A 290 -11.68 21.38 0.13
N ALA A 291 -11.55 20.42 -0.79
CA ALA A 291 -11.08 19.08 -0.45
C ALA A 291 -9.59 19.13 -0.10
N LEU A 292 -9.28 19.30 1.19
CA LEU A 292 -7.90 19.33 1.71
C LEU A 292 -7.20 17.98 1.56
N ASN A 293 -8.00 16.92 1.49
CA ASN A 293 -7.57 15.57 1.22
C ASN A 293 -8.66 14.84 0.44
N ALA A 294 -8.28 13.96 -0.49
CA ALA A 294 -9.20 13.15 -1.28
C ALA A 294 -8.70 11.71 -1.43
N THR A 295 -9.57 10.72 -1.31
CA THR A 295 -9.25 9.35 -1.73
C THR A 295 -9.76 9.16 -3.14
N LEU A 296 -8.82 8.99 -4.08
CA LEU A 296 -9.11 8.96 -5.50
C LEU A 296 -9.17 7.52 -6.01
N LEU A 297 -10.18 7.23 -6.81
CA LEU A 297 -10.34 6.00 -7.59
C LEU A 297 -10.06 6.33 -9.06
N ALA A 298 -9.28 5.51 -9.76
CA ALA A 298 -9.07 5.70 -11.19
C ALA A 298 -10.40 5.51 -11.95
N ILE A 299 -10.70 6.41 -12.88
CA ILE A 299 -12.02 6.48 -13.50
C ILE A 299 -12.33 5.24 -14.36
N ASP A 300 -11.32 4.51 -14.85
CA ASP A 300 -11.51 3.26 -15.57
C ASP A 300 -12.11 2.15 -14.70
N GLN A 301 -11.95 2.22 -13.38
CA GLN A 301 -12.41 1.19 -12.45
C GLN A 301 -13.94 1.22 -12.24
N ILE A 302 -14.60 2.31 -12.63
CA ILE A 302 -16.06 2.46 -12.53
C ILE A 302 -16.77 2.27 -13.87
N ILE A 303 -16.03 1.95 -14.94
CA ILE A 303 -16.58 1.71 -16.27
C ILE A 303 -17.01 0.23 -16.38
N PRO A 304 -18.31 -0.06 -16.64
CA PRO A 304 -18.79 -1.44 -16.68
C PRO A 304 -18.23 -2.29 -17.83
N ASP A 305 -17.99 -1.71 -19.00
CA ASP A 305 -17.43 -2.42 -20.16
C ASP A 305 -15.91 -2.52 -20.02
N ALA A 306 -15.40 -3.75 -19.87
CA ALA A 306 -13.98 -3.99 -19.63
C ALA A 306 -13.05 -3.53 -20.77
N LYS A 307 -13.51 -3.53 -22.03
CA LYS A 307 -12.71 -3.08 -23.18
C LYS A 307 -12.64 -1.56 -23.22
N ILE A 308 -13.77 -0.89 -23.00
CA ILE A 308 -13.80 0.58 -22.89
C ILE A 308 -12.95 1.03 -21.69
N ALA A 309 -13.09 0.36 -20.54
CA ALA A 309 -12.27 0.61 -19.36
C ALA A 309 -10.76 0.47 -19.66
N ALA A 310 -10.34 -0.58 -20.36
CA ALA A 310 -8.95 -0.78 -20.76
C ALA A 310 -8.44 0.37 -21.65
N ASN A 311 -9.20 0.74 -22.68
CA ASN A 311 -8.83 1.83 -23.59
C ASN A 311 -8.79 3.21 -22.88
N VAL A 312 -9.70 3.47 -21.92
CA VAL A 312 -9.65 4.65 -21.06
C VAL A 312 -8.39 4.64 -20.20
N ARG A 313 -8.06 3.51 -19.57
CA ARG A 313 -6.83 3.35 -18.79
C ARG A 313 -5.58 3.62 -19.61
N GLU A 314 -5.48 3.07 -20.83
CA GLU A 314 -4.35 3.31 -21.73
C GLU A 314 -4.24 4.79 -22.12
N THR A 315 -5.37 5.43 -22.42
CA THR A 315 -5.42 6.86 -22.75
C THR A 315 -4.98 7.72 -21.56
N ILE A 316 -5.44 7.41 -20.35
CA ILE A 316 -5.00 8.07 -19.10
C ILE A 316 -3.52 7.85 -18.87
N ALA A 317 -3.02 6.62 -19.00
CA ALA A 317 -1.60 6.32 -18.81
C ALA A 317 -0.73 7.12 -19.79
N TYR A 318 -1.12 7.20 -21.07
CA TYR A 318 -0.44 8.06 -22.04
C TYR A 318 -0.52 9.53 -21.64
N TYR A 319 -1.71 10.01 -21.29
CA TYR A 319 -1.95 11.41 -20.93
C TYR A 319 -1.11 11.84 -19.71
N VAL A 320 -1.08 11.04 -18.65
CA VAL A 320 -0.28 11.29 -17.45
C VAL A 320 1.22 11.25 -17.77
N LYS A 321 1.65 10.31 -18.61
CA LYS A 321 3.06 10.17 -19.00
C LYS A 321 3.58 11.36 -19.81
N HIS A 322 2.81 11.83 -20.78
CA HIS A 322 3.26 12.84 -21.75
C HIS A 322 2.72 14.23 -21.47
N SER A 323 1.83 14.36 -20.46
CA SER A 323 1.06 15.57 -20.18
C SER A 323 0.34 16.11 -21.43
N ALA A 324 -0.04 15.22 -22.35
CA ALA A 324 -0.67 15.51 -23.63
C ALA A 324 -1.43 14.27 -24.12
N PHE A 325 -2.53 14.48 -24.84
CA PHE A 325 -3.32 13.37 -25.37
C PHE A 325 -2.63 12.67 -26.55
N PRO A 326 -2.88 11.37 -26.76
CA PRO A 326 -2.44 10.65 -27.96
C PRO A 326 -2.85 11.37 -29.23
N THR A 327 -1.91 11.48 -30.17
CA THR A 327 -2.13 12.02 -31.53
C THR A 327 -2.13 10.92 -32.60
N ALA A 328 -2.08 9.66 -32.16
CA ALA A 328 -2.23 8.47 -32.96
C ALA A 328 -3.05 7.43 -32.18
N PRO A 329 -3.76 6.51 -32.88
CA PRO A 329 -4.51 5.43 -32.24
C PRO A 329 -3.64 4.60 -31.31
N LEU A 330 -4.03 4.48 -30.04
CA LEU A 330 -3.44 3.49 -29.14
C LEU A 330 -4.02 2.12 -29.51
N THR A 331 -3.21 1.28 -30.16
CA THR A 331 -3.61 -0.10 -30.44
C THR A 331 -3.45 -0.93 -29.17
N SER A 332 -4.55 -1.28 -28.52
CA SER A 332 -4.60 -2.02 -27.23
C SER A 332 -4.16 -3.49 -27.30
N ASN A 333 -3.35 -3.88 -28.28
CA ASN A 333 -3.04 -5.27 -28.59
C ASN A 333 -1.68 -5.79 -28.09
N ALA A 334 -0.92 -5.03 -27.29
CA ALA A 334 0.39 -5.51 -26.85
C ALA A 334 0.33 -6.53 -25.69
N VAL A 335 -0.80 -6.68 -25.00
CA VAL A 335 -0.87 -7.50 -23.77
C VAL A 335 -1.05 -9.00 -24.07
N ALA A 336 -1.64 -9.34 -25.22
CA ALA A 336 -1.88 -10.74 -25.59
C ALA A 336 -0.59 -11.57 -25.73
N ASP A 337 0.55 -10.90 -25.98
CA ASP A 337 1.85 -11.55 -26.17
C ASP A 337 2.74 -11.51 -24.91
N LEU A 338 2.34 -10.78 -23.86
CA LEU A 338 3.12 -10.72 -22.62
C LEU A 338 2.86 -11.95 -21.75
N ALA A 339 3.93 -12.50 -21.18
CA ALA A 339 3.80 -13.54 -20.18
C ALA A 339 3.11 -12.97 -18.91
N PRO A 340 2.31 -13.78 -18.20
CA PRO A 340 1.82 -13.44 -16.87
C PRO A 340 2.95 -12.99 -15.95
N ILE A 341 2.68 -12.00 -15.09
CA ILE A 341 3.63 -11.56 -14.08
C ILE A 341 3.99 -12.74 -13.17
N PRO A 342 5.28 -13.04 -12.94
CA PRO A 342 5.64 -14.16 -12.09
C PRO A 342 5.05 -14.00 -10.68
N GLY A 343 4.54 -15.10 -10.12
CA GLY A 343 3.83 -15.09 -8.84
C GLY A 343 2.33 -14.79 -8.96
N ALA A 344 1.82 -14.40 -10.14
CA ALA A 344 0.37 -14.38 -10.36
C ALA A 344 -0.24 -15.76 -10.12
N ASP A 345 0.43 -16.83 -10.53
CA ASP A 345 0.06 -18.23 -10.27
C ASP A 345 0.29 -18.69 -8.82
N PHE A 346 0.82 -17.82 -7.95
CA PHE A 346 0.98 -18.10 -6.52
C PHE A 346 -0.11 -17.41 -5.71
N VAL A 347 -0.32 -16.12 -5.97
CA VAL A 347 -1.36 -15.32 -5.33
C VAL A 347 -2.72 -15.85 -5.81
N GLY A 348 -3.65 -16.12 -4.90
CA GLY A 348 -4.98 -16.65 -5.28
C GLY A 348 -5.01 -18.16 -5.46
N HIS A 349 -3.93 -18.84 -5.10
CA HIS A 349 -3.95 -20.26 -4.87
C HIS A 349 -4.29 -20.57 -3.42
N GLY A 350 -4.99 -21.68 -3.26
CA GLY A 350 -5.21 -22.28 -1.95
C GLY A 350 -3.89 -22.66 -1.29
N VAL A 351 -3.86 -22.61 0.03
CA VAL A 351 -2.72 -23.06 0.83
C VAL A 351 -3.24 -23.71 2.10
N ASP A 352 -2.58 -24.79 2.49
CA ASP A 352 -2.74 -25.32 3.82
C ASP A 352 -1.97 -24.44 4.81
N ASP A 353 -2.69 -23.61 5.56
CA ASP A 353 -2.13 -22.75 6.62
C ASP A 353 -1.47 -23.53 7.75
N SER A 354 -1.52 -24.86 7.72
CA SER A 354 -0.82 -25.75 8.64
C SER A 354 0.48 -26.37 8.07
N ASN A 355 0.86 -26.01 6.84
CA ASN A 355 2.13 -26.39 6.21
C ASN A 355 2.81 -25.25 5.43
N LEU A 356 2.07 -24.18 5.07
CA LEU A 356 2.52 -23.02 4.27
C LEU A 356 3.41 -23.41 3.07
N GLY A 357 3.08 -24.54 2.45
CA GLY A 357 3.91 -25.23 1.48
C GLY A 357 3.60 -24.83 0.04
N VAL A 358 3.69 -25.82 -0.86
CA VAL A 358 3.42 -25.65 -2.29
C VAL A 358 1.99 -25.12 -2.48
N PRO A 359 1.79 -24.10 -3.33
CA PRO A 359 0.46 -23.66 -3.72
C PRO A 359 -0.42 -24.83 -4.16
N LEU A 360 -1.63 -24.87 -3.62
CA LEU A 360 -2.63 -25.86 -3.97
C LEU A 360 -3.42 -25.38 -5.20
N LYS A 361 -4.67 -25.84 -5.38
CA LYS A 361 -5.48 -25.45 -6.54
C LYS A 361 -5.84 -23.94 -6.51
N PRO A 362 -6.00 -23.30 -7.68
CA PRO A 362 -6.43 -21.90 -7.76
C PRO A 362 -7.80 -21.70 -7.12
N VAL A 363 -7.89 -20.74 -6.19
CA VAL A 363 -9.16 -20.32 -5.58
C VAL A 363 -9.76 -19.10 -6.28
N VAL A 364 -9.01 -18.41 -7.14
CA VAL A 364 -9.45 -17.28 -7.97
C VAL A 364 -9.09 -17.58 -9.43
N ASP A 365 -10.00 -17.27 -10.36
CA ASP A 365 -9.68 -17.30 -11.80
C ASP A 365 -9.10 -15.96 -12.22
N PHE A 366 -7.91 -16.02 -12.82
CA PHE A 366 -7.27 -14.83 -13.37
C PHE A 366 -7.72 -14.57 -14.79
N THR A 367 -8.14 -13.34 -15.03
CA THR A 367 -8.41 -12.80 -16.37
C THR A 367 -7.40 -11.71 -16.68
N TYR A 368 -7.14 -11.48 -17.96
CA TYR A 368 -6.22 -10.44 -18.44
C TYR A 368 -6.92 -9.50 -19.42
N GLY A 369 -8.25 -9.44 -19.34
CA GLY A 369 -9.09 -8.73 -20.30
C GLY A 369 -8.93 -7.22 -20.22
N SER A 370 -8.43 -6.70 -19.09
CA SER A 370 -8.23 -5.26 -18.91
C SER A 370 -6.86 -4.77 -19.39
N GLY A 371 -6.02 -5.66 -19.93
CA GLY A 371 -4.75 -5.25 -20.53
C GLY A 371 -3.75 -4.63 -19.54
N LYS A 372 -3.80 -4.98 -18.25
CA LYS A 372 -2.81 -4.43 -17.29
C LYS A 372 -1.43 -4.97 -17.63
N VAL A 373 -0.46 -4.06 -17.69
CA VAL A 373 0.95 -4.39 -17.87
C VAL A 373 1.74 -3.80 -16.72
N TRP A 374 2.58 -4.62 -16.11
CA TRP A 374 3.61 -4.14 -15.19
C TRP A 374 4.94 -4.08 -15.93
N VAL A 375 5.61 -2.94 -15.81
CA VAL A 375 6.96 -2.72 -16.34
C VAL A 375 7.90 -2.64 -15.15
N ASN A 376 8.96 -3.44 -15.16
CA ASN A 376 9.94 -3.39 -14.09
C ASN A 376 10.60 -1.99 -14.06
N PRO A 377 10.63 -1.31 -12.90
CA PRO A 377 11.10 0.08 -12.82
C PRO A 377 12.61 0.24 -13.10
N ILE A 378 13.38 -0.83 -12.93
CA ILE A 378 14.83 -0.84 -13.16
C ILE A 378 15.16 -1.39 -14.56
N TYR A 379 14.43 -2.41 -14.99
CA TYR A 379 14.63 -3.10 -16.27
C TYR A 379 13.41 -2.89 -17.16
N THR A 380 13.32 -1.74 -17.82
CA THR A 380 12.14 -1.34 -18.61
C THR A 380 11.84 -2.26 -19.80
N ASP A 381 12.80 -3.12 -20.17
CA ASP A 381 12.66 -4.20 -21.14
C ASP A 381 11.87 -5.40 -20.60
N LEU A 382 11.75 -5.54 -19.27
CA LEU A 382 10.94 -6.57 -18.63
C LEU A 382 9.52 -6.05 -18.40
N GLN A 383 8.58 -6.65 -19.12
CA GLN A 383 7.15 -6.36 -19.04
C GLN A 383 6.36 -7.64 -18.87
N TYR A 384 5.31 -7.58 -18.07
CA TYR A 384 4.44 -8.72 -17.82
C TYR A 384 2.97 -8.32 -17.79
N ALA A 385 2.11 -9.23 -18.23
CA ALA A 385 0.67 -9.09 -18.09
C ALA A 385 0.27 -9.27 -16.62
N VAL A 386 -0.51 -8.35 -16.07
CA VAL A 386 -1.03 -8.40 -14.70
C VAL A 386 -2.49 -8.83 -14.76
N PRO A 387 -2.93 -9.79 -13.93
CA PRO A 387 -4.33 -10.18 -13.87
C PRO A 387 -5.25 -9.02 -13.47
N ASP A 388 -6.47 -9.02 -13.99
CA ASP A 388 -7.49 -8.02 -13.70
C ASP A 388 -7.81 -7.96 -12.20
N GLN A 389 -7.75 -9.11 -11.52
CA GLN A 389 -8.04 -9.24 -10.10
C GLN A 389 -6.90 -8.73 -9.19
N ILE A 390 -5.72 -8.41 -9.75
CA ILE A 390 -4.64 -7.74 -9.04
C ILE A 390 -4.73 -6.23 -9.37
N PRO A 391 -5.21 -5.38 -8.45
CA PRO A 391 -5.41 -3.95 -8.71
C PRO A 391 -4.09 -3.20 -8.83
N ALA A 392 -3.06 -3.62 -8.10
CA ALA A 392 -1.79 -2.95 -8.02
C ALA A 392 -0.62 -3.94 -7.89
N VAL A 393 0.46 -3.61 -8.58
CA VAL A 393 1.78 -4.21 -8.35
C VAL A 393 2.63 -3.13 -7.70
N GLU A 394 2.96 -3.31 -6.43
CA GLU A 394 3.76 -2.34 -5.69
C GLU A 394 5.24 -2.61 -5.95
N ASN A 395 5.95 -1.64 -6.54
CA ASN A 395 7.40 -1.74 -6.69
C ASN A 395 8.04 -1.61 -5.31
N THR A 396 8.81 -2.61 -4.89
CA THR A 396 9.58 -2.55 -3.65
C THR A 396 11.00 -2.05 -3.96
N PRO A 397 11.51 -1.02 -3.26
CA PRO A 397 12.89 -0.58 -3.42
C PRO A 397 13.87 -1.73 -3.17
N GLU A 398 14.96 -1.79 -3.95
CA GLU A 398 15.93 -2.89 -3.97
C GLU A 398 16.49 -3.23 -2.57
N SER A 399 16.32 -4.50 -2.18
CA SER A 399 17.02 -5.26 -1.12
C SER A 399 17.03 -4.70 0.31
N PHE A 400 16.44 -5.46 1.24
CA PHE A 400 16.81 -5.42 2.66
C PHE A 400 17.81 -6.56 2.93
N GLU A 401 19.07 -6.24 3.20
CA GLU A 401 20.03 -7.24 3.67
C GLU A 401 19.78 -7.51 5.16
N MET A 402 18.95 -8.51 5.47
CA MET A 402 18.81 -9.00 6.84
C MET A 402 19.97 -9.92 7.19
N ASN A 403 21.12 -9.39 7.59
CA ASN A 403 22.17 -10.20 8.24
C ASN A 403 21.76 -10.56 9.68
N GLY A 404 20.63 -11.27 9.81
CA GLY A 404 20.16 -11.86 11.05
C GLY A 404 20.68 -13.28 11.15
N THR A 405 21.51 -13.55 12.15
CA THR A 405 21.83 -14.92 12.56
C THR A 405 20.84 -15.34 13.63
N PHE A 406 19.96 -16.28 13.30
CA PHE A 406 19.07 -16.89 14.28
C PHE A 406 19.74 -18.13 14.86
N LEU A 407 19.96 -18.14 16.17
CA LEU A 407 20.47 -19.30 16.89
C LEU A 407 19.30 -20.01 17.56
N PHE A 408 19.27 -21.33 17.38
CA PHE A 408 18.24 -22.19 17.97
C PHE A 408 18.93 -23.13 18.96
N ASP A 409 18.86 -22.77 20.24
CA ASP A 409 19.45 -23.54 21.34
C ASP A 409 18.56 -24.71 21.78
N ASP A 410 17.26 -24.58 21.56
CA ASP A 410 16.30 -25.65 21.72
C ASP A 410 15.21 -25.67 20.62
N VAL A 411 14.36 -26.69 20.72
CA VAL A 411 13.21 -26.85 19.83
C VAL A 411 12.24 -25.69 19.95
N GLN A 412 11.98 -25.18 21.17
CA GLN A 412 11.03 -24.12 21.45
C GLN A 412 11.43 -22.79 20.83
N ASP A 413 12.73 -22.52 20.70
CA ASP A 413 13.26 -21.33 20.07
C ASP A 413 13.13 -21.37 18.55
N TYR A 414 13.41 -22.52 17.92
CA TYR A 414 13.11 -22.74 16.48
C TYR A 414 11.61 -22.59 16.21
N VAL A 415 10.82 -23.15 17.11
CA VAL A 415 9.36 -23.08 17.14
C VAL A 415 8.90 -21.62 17.24
N ARG A 416 9.32 -20.87 18.26
CA ARG A 416 8.94 -19.46 18.44
C ARG A 416 9.31 -18.60 17.24
N TRP A 417 10.52 -18.77 16.72
CA TRP A 417 10.97 -18.06 15.52
C TRP A 417 10.08 -18.36 14.33
N SER A 418 9.82 -19.64 14.06
CA SER A 418 8.97 -20.07 12.93
C SER A 418 7.55 -19.50 13.00
N MET A 419 6.98 -19.26 14.19
CA MET A 419 5.66 -18.61 14.29
C MET A 419 5.75 -17.10 14.09
N SER A 420 6.83 -16.47 14.54
CA SER A 420 7.02 -15.03 14.43
C SER A 420 7.41 -14.58 13.01
N SER A 421 8.06 -15.45 12.23
CA SER A 421 8.51 -15.17 10.88
C SER A 421 7.41 -15.34 9.83
N SER A 422 6.31 -16.03 10.14
CA SER A 422 5.13 -16.10 9.27
C SER A 422 4.13 -15.03 9.68
N SER A 423 3.84 -14.07 8.80
CA SER A 423 2.83 -13.02 9.05
C SER A 423 1.40 -13.58 9.28
N SER A 424 1.16 -14.86 8.99
CA SER A 424 -0.06 -15.60 9.32
C SER A 424 0.00 -16.21 10.74
N HIS A 425 -0.93 -15.82 11.61
CA HIS A 425 -1.04 -16.26 13.02
C HIS A 425 -1.46 -17.76 13.18
N GLY A 426 -0.63 -18.71 12.75
CA GLY A 426 -0.93 -20.16 12.80
C GLY A 426 0.09 -20.98 13.59
N LEU A 427 -0.38 -21.83 14.50
CA LEU A 427 0.39 -22.80 15.29
C LEU A 427 1.17 -23.78 14.37
N PHE A 428 2.40 -24.10 14.77
CA PHE A 428 3.37 -25.04 14.18
C PHE A 428 2.96 -25.98 13.05
N HIS A 429 3.85 -26.06 12.06
CA HIS A 429 3.74 -26.94 10.89
C HIS A 429 4.84 -28.00 10.92
N SER A 430 4.60 -29.19 11.48
CA SER A 430 5.63 -30.24 11.56
C SER A 430 5.74 -31.16 10.35
N LYS A 431 4.84 -31.06 9.38
CA LYS A 431 4.94 -31.87 8.16
C LYS A 431 5.91 -31.32 7.13
N SER A 432 6.43 -30.11 7.33
CA SER A 432 7.45 -29.59 6.43
C SER A 432 8.71 -30.45 6.58
N LYS A 433 9.30 -30.84 5.45
CA LYS A 433 10.60 -31.54 5.40
C LYS A 433 11.64 -30.82 6.27
N THR A 434 11.56 -29.49 6.34
CA THR A 434 12.41 -28.62 7.16
C THR A 434 12.30 -28.89 8.65
N THR A 435 11.10 -28.95 9.23
CA THR A 435 10.92 -29.22 10.67
C THR A 435 11.39 -30.62 11.02
N LYS A 436 11.11 -31.61 10.16
CA LYS A 436 11.61 -32.97 10.33
C LYS A 436 13.14 -33.01 10.31
N THR A 437 13.78 -32.35 9.35
CA THR A 437 15.25 -32.25 9.27
C THR A 437 15.83 -31.53 10.49
N PHE A 438 15.16 -30.50 11.02
CA PHE A 438 15.57 -29.88 12.27
C PHE A 438 15.52 -30.86 13.44
N TYR A 439 14.41 -31.58 13.64
CA TYR A 439 14.34 -32.56 14.73
C TYR A 439 15.34 -33.70 14.60
N GLU A 440 15.53 -34.22 13.39
CA GLU A 440 16.52 -35.25 13.10
C GLU A 440 17.92 -34.76 13.45
N ARG A 441 18.35 -33.61 12.93
CA ARG A 441 19.69 -33.07 13.23
C ARG A 441 19.84 -32.65 14.69
N TYR A 442 18.80 -32.08 15.29
CA TYR A 442 18.83 -31.65 16.68
C TYR A 442 18.89 -32.83 17.64
N TYR A 443 18.02 -33.83 17.50
CA TYR A 443 17.98 -34.95 18.45
C TYR A 443 18.89 -36.10 18.08
N GLU A 444 19.00 -36.49 16.81
CA GLU A 444 19.78 -37.68 16.42
C GLU A 444 21.27 -37.37 16.24
N ASN A 445 21.63 -36.13 15.88
CA ASN A 445 23.01 -35.75 15.56
C ASN A 445 23.63 -34.74 16.55
N ASP A 446 22.93 -34.41 17.64
CA ASP A 446 23.36 -33.40 18.63
C ASP A 446 23.80 -32.05 18.02
N GLN A 447 23.09 -31.61 16.98
CA GLN A 447 23.38 -30.34 16.30
C GLN A 447 22.45 -29.22 16.80
N ALA A 448 22.96 -28.00 16.89
CA ALA A 448 22.19 -26.77 16.89
C ALA A 448 22.24 -26.13 15.50
N MET A 449 21.42 -25.11 15.27
CA MET A 449 21.35 -24.43 13.97
C MET A 449 21.55 -22.93 14.13
N SER A 450 22.35 -22.37 13.24
CA SER A 450 22.44 -20.96 12.92
C SER A 450 21.84 -20.77 11.53
N MET A 451 20.92 -19.83 11.36
CA MET A 451 20.38 -19.50 10.04
C MET A 451 20.71 -18.07 9.65
N LEU A 452 21.19 -17.91 8.42
CA LEU A 452 21.44 -16.64 7.77
C LEU A 452 20.52 -16.49 6.55
N LEU A 453 19.99 -15.28 6.38
CA LEU A 453 19.05 -14.96 5.33
C LEU A 453 19.57 -13.80 4.49
N LYS A 454 19.40 -13.87 3.17
CA LYS A 454 19.65 -12.73 2.29
C LYS A 454 18.52 -12.63 1.28
N GLU A 455 17.88 -11.47 1.21
CA GLU A 455 16.66 -11.26 0.44
C GLU A 455 16.79 -10.09 -0.53
N TYR A 456 16.24 -10.30 -1.72
CA TYR A 456 16.14 -9.32 -2.80
C TYR A 456 14.70 -9.28 -3.25
N SER A 457 13.93 -8.30 -2.78
CA SER A 457 12.56 -8.04 -3.25
C SER A 457 12.58 -7.09 -4.46
N TRP A 458 11.61 -7.27 -5.35
CA TRP A 458 11.46 -6.48 -6.58
C TRP A 458 10.10 -5.80 -6.67
N TYR A 459 9.06 -6.58 -6.40
CA TYR A 459 7.69 -6.10 -6.39
C TYR A 459 6.85 -6.93 -5.42
N THR A 460 5.68 -6.40 -5.08
CA THR A 460 4.68 -7.08 -4.26
C THR A 460 3.39 -7.18 -5.06
N LEU A 461 2.85 -8.39 -5.12
CA LEU A 461 1.51 -8.66 -5.62
C LEU A 461 0.54 -8.64 -4.44
N VAL A 462 -0.56 -7.90 -4.56
CA VAL A 462 -1.56 -7.76 -3.50
C VAL A 462 -2.96 -8.00 -4.05
N PHE A 463 -3.69 -8.93 -3.45
CA PHE A 463 -5.14 -8.99 -3.52
C PHE A 463 -5.73 -8.01 -2.51
N PRO A 464 -6.56 -7.06 -2.96
CA PRO A 464 -7.23 -6.19 -2.04
C PRO A 464 -8.27 -7.04 -1.30
N PRO A 465 -8.48 -6.80 0.00
CA PRO A 465 -9.58 -7.44 0.72
C PRO A 465 -10.95 -6.97 0.19
N PHE A 466 -10.99 -5.87 -0.57
CA PHE A 466 -12.20 -5.26 -1.12
C PHE A 466 -11.95 -4.63 -2.51
N PRO A 467 -12.85 -4.82 -3.51
CA PRO A 467 -14.01 -5.69 -3.46
C PRO A 467 -13.59 -7.15 -3.28
N PRO A 468 -14.42 -8.00 -2.63
CA PRO A 468 -14.03 -9.37 -2.38
C PRO A 468 -13.79 -10.10 -3.70
N VAL A 469 -12.68 -10.84 -3.78
CA VAL A 469 -12.41 -11.70 -4.92
C VAL A 469 -13.49 -12.76 -5.04
N ARG A 470 -13.89 -13.09 -6.28
CA ARG A 470 -14.83 -14.18 -6.54
C ARG A 470 -14.06 -15.50 -6.58
N PRO A 471 -14.64 -16.60 -6.05
CA PRO A 471 -14.03 -17.91 -6.20
C PRO A 471 -13.94 -18.30 -7.68
N SER A 472 -12.91 -19.06 -8.03
CA SER A 472 -12.78 -19.68 -9.35
C SER A 472 -14.01 -20.51 -9.68
N ALA A 473 -14.35 -20.62 -10.97
CA ALA A 473 -15.48 -21.42 -11.42
C ALA A 473 -15.37 -22.89 -10.97
N ALA A 474 -14.14 -23.42 -10.93
CA ALA A 474 -13.87 -24.75 -10.42
C ALA A 474 -14.17 -24.88 -8.91
N LEU A 475 -13.72 -23.91 -8.11
CA LEU A 475 -13.99 -23.89 -6.67
C LEU A 475 -15.49 -23.73 -6.40
N ALA A 476 -16.16 -22.79 -7.06
CA ALA A 476 -17.59 -22.56 -6.94
C ALA A 476 -18.40 -23.84 -7.25
N SER A 477 -18.10 -24.52 -8.36
CA SER A 477 -18.77 -25.76 -8.74
C SER A 477 -18.55 -26.91 -7.74
N ILE A 478 -17.44 -26.92 -7.01
CA ILE A 478 -17.20 -27.91 -5.95
C ILE A 478 -18.01 -27.53 -4.71
N LEU A 479 -17.99 -26.26 -4.31
CA LEU A 479 -18.75 -25.76 -3.16
C LEU A 479 -20.25 -26.02 -3.30
N ASP A 480 -20.81 -25.87 -4.51
CA ASP A 480 -22.22 -26.21 -4.83
C ASP A 480 -22.62 -27.65 -4.47
N ARG A 481 -21.64 -28.56 -4.33
CA ARG A 481 -21.85 -30.00 -4.07
C ARG A 481 -21.39 -30.43 -2.68
N MET A 482 -20.84 -29.52 -1.88
CA MET A 482 -20.32 -29.85 -0.55
C MET A 482 -21.48 -30.00 0.45
N PRO A 483 -21.39 -30.96 1.40
CA PRO A 483 -22.39 -31.09 2.45
C PRO A 483 -22.30 -29.91 3.42
N THR A 484 -23.46 -29.43 3.88
CA THR A 484 -23.56 -28.35 4.89
C THR A 484 -23.19 -28.81 6.31
N THR A 485 -22.88 -30.10 6.48
CA THR A 485 -22.52 -30.74 7.75
C THR A 485 -21.13 -31.36 7.69
N TYR A 486 -20.56 -31.62 8.86
CA TYR A 486 -19.32 -32.37 9.07
C TYR A 486 -19.56 -33.49 10.11
N SER A 487 -20.59 -34.30 9.89
CA SER A 487 -21.08 -35.27 10.88
C SER A 487 -20.90 -36.73 10.46
N SER A 488 -21.23 -37.05 9.20
CA SER A 488 -21.11 -38.43 8.70
C SER A 488 -19.67 -38.71 8.23
N ASP A 489 -19.26 -39.98 8.20
CA ASP A 489 -17.94 -40.34 7.66
C ASP A 489 -17.79 -39.99 6.18
N TYR A 490 -18.90 -39.98 5.44
CA TYR A 490 -18.93 -39.51 4.06
C TYR A 490 -18.68 -38.00 3.96
N ASP A 491 -19.35 -37.20 4.80
CA ASP A 491 -19.15 -35.73 4.83
C ASP A 491 -17.71 -35.40 5.17
N LYS A 492 -17.16 -36.06 6.20
CA LYS A 492 -15.78 -35.88 6.64
C LYS A 492 -14.81 -36.15 5.50
N LYS A 493 -14.97 -37.28 4.80
CA LYS A 493 -14.12 -37.63 3.65
C LYS A 493 -14.18 -36.60 2.53
N LEU A 494 -15.36 -36.03 2.23
CA LEU A 494 -15.49 -34.98 1.23
C LEU A 494 -14.76 -33.71 1.65
N TRP A 495 -14.95 -33.27 2.89
CA TRP A 495 -14.29 -32.09 3.44
C TRP A 495 -12.78 -32.26 3.58
N ASP A 496 -12.30 -33.45 3.99
CA ASP A 496 -10.88 -33.79 4.02
C ASP A 496 -10.26 -33.72 2.62
N THR A 497 -10.99 -34.23 1.61
CA THR A 497 -10.57 -34.13 0.21
C THR A 497 -10.53 -32.68 -0.27
N PHE A 498 -11.52 -31.87 0.13
CA PHE A 498 -11.57 -30.44 -0.17
C PHE A 498 -10.36 -29.70 0.42
N VAL A 499 -10.08 -29.91 1.72
CA VAL A 499 -8.93 -29.31 2.41
C VAL A 499 -7.61 -29.77 1.78
N ALA A 500 -7.50 -31.03 1.36
CA ALA A 500 -6.31 -31.51 0.65
C ALA A 500 -6.12 -30.84 -0.73
N MET A 501 -7.20 -30.45 -1.42
CA MET A 501 -7.14 -29.83 -2.75
C MET A 501 -6.96 -28.32 -2.73
N TYR A 502 -7.58 -27.61 -1.79
CA TYR A 502 -7.61 -26.15 -1.74
C TYR A 502 -7.01 -25.57 -0.46
N GLY A 503 -6.72 -26.40 0.54
CA GLY A 503 -6.16 -25.96 1.81
C GLY A 503 -7.19 -25.35 2.74
N THR A 504 -6.68 -24.55 3.67
CA THR A 504 -7.43 -23.91 4.76
C THR A 504 -7.40 -22.37 4.67
N ALA A 505 -6.55 -21.85 3.78
CA ALA A 505 -6.34 -20.44 3.49
C ALA A 505 -6.01 -20.26 2.00
N TYR A 506 -5.79 -19.03 1.56
CA TYR A 506 -5.29 -18.71 0.23
C TYR A 506 -4.35 -17.51 0.29
N TYR A 507 -3.38 -17.46 -0.63
CA TYR A 507 -2.42 -16.36 -0.70
C TYR A 507 -3.08 -15.09 -1.19
N THR A 508 -2.98 -14.01 -0.40
CA THR A 508 -3.48 -12.67 -0.76
C THR A 508 -2.36 -11.68 -1.01
N LYS A 509 -1.14 -11.99 -0.60
CA LYS A 509 0.02 -11.15 -0.87
C LYS A 509 1.22 -12.03 -1.16
N ALA A 510 2.05 -11.62 -2.11
CA ALA A 510 3.37 -12.21 -2.33
C ALA A 510 4.40 -11.12 -2.60
N VAL A 511 5.48 -11.11 -1.80
CA VAL A 511 6.68 -10.34 -2.10
C VAL A 511 7.53 -11.18 -3.05
N MET A 512 7.72 -10.68 -4.26
CA MET A 512 8.39 -11.39 -5.33
C MET A 512 9.84 -10.96 -5.42
N GLY A 513 10.73 -11.95 -5.50
CA GLY A 513 12.16 -11.71 -5.51
C GLY A 513 13.02 -12.95 -5.44
N GLY A 514 14.12 -12.88 -4.71
CA GLY A 514 14.96 -14.04 -4.44
C GLY A 514 15.53 -14.02 -3.04
N GLN A 515 15.66 -15.21 -2.46
CA GLN A 515 16.10 -15.42 -1.09
C GLN A 515 17.17 -16.51 -1.07
N MET A 516 18.30 -16.22 -0.42
CA MET A 516 19.32 -17.19 -0.08
C MET A 516 19.18 -17.51 1.42
N ASN A 517 18.93 -18.77 1.74
CA ASN A 517 18.85 -19.27 3.11
C ASN A 517 20.03 -20.22 3.35
N ALA A 518 20.93 -19.82 4.25
CA ALA A 518 22.08 -20.61 4.64
C ALA A 518 21.92 -21.08 6.10
N LYS A 519 21.80 -22.39 6.28
CA LYS A 519 21.63 -23.06 7.57
C LYS A 519 22.93 -23.73 7.96
N THR A 520 23.64 -23.17 8.93
CA THR A 520 24.83 -23.77 9.51
C THR A 520 24.43 -24.60 10.71
N TRP A 521 24.53 -25.91 10.58
CA TRP A 521 24.39 -26.88 11.66
C TRP A 521 25.73 -27.07 12.32
N PHE A 522 25.78 -27.06 13.65
CA PHE A 522 27.02 -27.23 14.40
C PHE A 522 26.75 -27.99 15.69
N HIS A 523 27.76 -28.64 16.27
CA HIS A 523 27.57 -29.40 17.50
C HIS A 523 27.07 -28.53 18.66
N LYS A 524 26.06 -28.99 19.42
CA LYS A 524 25.43 -28.20 20.51
C LYS A 524 26.40 -27.71 21.58
N CYS A 525 27.52 -28.40 21.78
CA CYS A 525 28.55 -27.98 22.72
C CYS A 525 29.09 -26.58 22.48
N PHE A 526 29.05 -26.05 21.25
CA PHE A 526 29.43 -24.65 21.02
C PHE A 526 28.52 -23.66 21.76
N LEU A 527 27.27 -24.02 22.05
CA LEU A 527 26.37 -23.16 22.84
C LEU A 527 26.68 -23.17 24.34
N SER A 528 27.38 -24.20 24.85
CA SER A 528 27.81 -24.27 26.25
C SER A 528 29.23 -23.73 26.46
N GLU A 529 30.10 -23.92 25.47
CA GLU A 529 31.51 -23.52 25.56
C GLU A 529 31.76 -22.07 25.14
N GLU A 530 30.97 -21.58 24.18
CA GLU A 530 31.18 -20.31 23.49
C GLU A 530 29.95 -19.39 23.59
N SER A 531 30.16 -18.09 23.33
CA SER A 531 29.07 -17.12 23.32
C SER A 531 28.22 -17.23 22.05
N ALA A 532 26.92 -16.92 22.16
CA ALA A 532 26.02 -16.79 21.00
C ALA A 532 26.58 -15.85 19.91
N LYS A 533 27.24 -14.75 20.32
CA LYS A 533 27.91 -13.84 19.39
C LYS A 533 29.04 -14.54 18.62
N TRP A 534 29.87 -15.32 19.31
CA TRP A 534 30.94 -16.09 18.68
C TRP A 534 30.39 -17.11 17.69
N VAL A 535 29.37 -17.88 18.07
CA VAL A 535 28.74 -18.89 17.18
C VAL A 535 28.14 -18.23 15.94
N SER A 536 27.51 -17.06 16.12
CA SER A 536 26.98 -16.25 15.03
C SER A 536 28.09 -15.74 14.10
N GLU A 537 29.21 -15.26 14.65
CA GLU A 537 30.38 -14.83 13.86
C GLU A 537 31.00 -16.00 13.08
N GLN A 538 31.15 -17.17 13.72
CA GLN A 538 31.69 -18.39 13.08
C GLN A 538 30.77 -18.89 11.95
N SER A 539 29.46 -18.95 12.20
CA SER A 539 28.46 -19.33 11.20
C SER A 539 28.38 -18.31 10.07
N GLY A 540 28.50 -17.02 10.39
CA GLY A 540 28.59 -15.96 9.41
C GLY A 540 29.85 -16.10 8.56
N TRP A 541 31.02 -16.36 9.15
CA TRP A 541 32.28 -16.54 8.41
C TRP A 541 32.31 -17.81 7.56
N SER A 542 31.70 -18.91 8.00
CA SER A 542 31.59 -20.13 7.19
C SER A 542 30.81 -19.89 5.90
N ILE A 543 29.85 -18.95 5.93
CA ILE A 543 29.06 -18.53 4.76
C ILE A 543 29.73 -17.36 4.01
N PHE A 544 30.28 -16.36 4.71
CA PHE A 544 30.78 -15.10 4.15
C PHE A 544 32.29 -15.08 3.82
N GLY A 545 33.03 -16.15 4.14
CA GLY A 545 34.36 -16.40 3.54
C GLY A 545 34.32 -16.37 2.00
N ILE A 546 33.13 -16.65 1.44
CA ILE A 546 32.75 -16.52 0.03
C ILE A 546 32.45 -15.06 -0.41
N ILE A 547 31.89 -14.21 0.46
CA ILE A 547 31.31 -12.88 0.14
C ILE A 547 32.27 -11.72 0.44
N SER A 548 33.40 -11.97 1.12
CA SER A 548 34.41 -10.96 1.48
C SER A 548 35.27 -10.39 0.33
N LYS A 549 34.75 -10.32 -0.91
CA LYS A 549 35.46 -9.74 -2.05
C LYS A 549 35.42 -8.20 -2.00
N GLY A 550 36.23 -7.64 -1.11
CA GLY A 550 36.61 -6.23 -1.09
C GLY A 550 38.05 -6.03 -0.65
N HIS A 551 38.42 -6.53 0.54
CA HIS A 551 39.78 -6.35 1.07
C HIS A 551 40.34 -7.51 1.95
N ALA A 552 39.64 -8.66 2.09
CA ALA A 552 39.98 -9.66 3.11
C ALA A 552 40.29 -11.08 2.57
N LYS A 553 40.81 -11.20 1.34
CA LYS A 553 40.93 -12.48 0.60
C LYS A 553 41.93 -13.54 1.15
N LYS A 554 42.47 -13.40 2.36
CA LYS A 554 43.33 -14.43 2.98
C LYS A 554 43.11 -14.66 4.47
N THR A 555 42.16 -13.95 5.11
CA THR A 555 41.99 -14.01 6.57
C THR A 555 40.73 -14.71 7.05
N ALA A 556 39.82 -15.16 6.16
CA ALA A 556 38.58 -15.81 6.58
C ALA A 556 38.83 -17.25 7.08
N GLU A 557 39.60 -18.06 6.33
CA GLU A 557 40.02 -19.40 6.77
C GLU A 557 40.87 -19.37 8.04
N SER A 558 41.65 -18.29 8.26
CA SER A 558 42.42 -18.10 9.50
C SER A 558 41.59 -17.59 10.69
N LYS A 559 40.28 -17.40 10.54
CA LYS A 559 39.37 -16.90 11.58
C LYS A 559 38.30 -17.91 11.97
N ILE A 560 37.99 -18.89 11.13
CA ILE A 560 37.10 -19.98 11.51
C ILE A 560 37.86 -20.89 12.47
N ASP A 561 37.30 -21.12 13.66
CA ASP A 561 37.88 -22.02 14.64
C ASP A 561 38.00 -23.44 14.08
N HIS A 562 39.09 -24.14 14.42
CA HIS A 562 39.35 -25.47 13.88
C HIS A 562 38.25 -26.46 14.24
N ASN A 563 37.80 -26.46 15.50
CA ASN A 563 36.74 -27.34 15.96
C ASN A 563 35.41 -26.95 15.33
N PHE A 564 35.11 -25.64 15.22
CA PHE A 564 33.90 -25.23 14.50
C PHE A 564 33.92 -25.71 13.06
N ASN A 565 35.06 -25.58 12.36
CA ASN A 565 35.21 -26.03 10.99
C ASN A 565 34.99 -27.55 10.83
N GLU A 566 35.49 -28.36 11.77
CA GLU A 566 35.34 -29.81 11.75
C GLU A 566 33.91 -30.27 12.10
N TYR A 567 33.24 -29.57 13.03
CA TYR A 567 31.95 -29.97 13.59
C TYR A 567 30.77 -29.13 13.11
N HIS A 568 30.90 -28.43 11.98
CA HIS A 568 29.80 -27.75 11.31
C HIS A 568 29.50 -28.28 9.91
N HIS A 569 28.30 -27.99 9.45
CA HIS A 569 27.83 -28.29 8.11
C HIS A 569 26.85 -27.21 7.67
N THR A 570 27.03 -26.64 6.49
CA THR A 570 26.16 -25.59 5.97
C THR A 570 25.31 -26.09 4.80
N ASP A 571 23.99 -26.02 4.95
CA ASP A 571 23.01 -26.22 3.88
C ASP A 571 22.65 -24.85 3.29
N ILE A 572 22.84 -24.65 1.98
CA ILE A 572 22.46 -23.40 1.30
C ILE A 572 21.32 -23.70 0.32
N ASN A 573 20.23 -22.94 0.43
CA ASN A 573 19.09 -23.04 -0.46
C ASN A 573 18.80 -21.67 -1.08
N PHE A 574 18.55 -21.66 -2.39
CA PHE A 574 18.11 -20.49 -3.13
C PHE A 574 16.62 -20.61 -3.47
N VAL A 575 15.90 -19.50 -3.34
CA VAL A 575 14.52 -19.31 -3.77
C VAL A 575 14.53 -18.17 -4.78
N GLY A 576 13.97 -18.40 -5.97
CA GLY A 576 14.07 -17.46 -7.10
C GLY A 576 15.46 -17.43 -7.74
N GLY A 577 15.56 -16.84 -8.93
CA GLY A 577 16.77 -16.85 -9.74
C GLY A 577 17.13 -18.23 -10.30
N ASP A 578 18.39 -18.39 -10.71
CA ASP A 578 18.97 -19.65 -11.16
C ASP A 578 19.64 -20.39 -9.98
N ASN A 579 18.91 -21.36 -9.43
CA ASN A 579 19.34 -22.16 -8.29
C ASN A 579 20.50 -23.13 -8.59
N THR A 580 21.00 -23.19 -9.84
CA THR A 580 22.19 -23.97 -10.19
C THR A 580 23.50 -23.22 -9.92
N ILE A 581 23.42 -21.90 -9.67
CA ILE A 581 24.56 -21.07 -9.35
C ILE A 581 25.10 -21.44 -7.96
N GLN A 582 26.41 -21.66 -7.89
CA GLN A 582 27.09 -21.96 -6.63
C GLN A 582 27.01 -20.76 -5.69
N ALA A 583 26.88 -21.01 -4.39
CA ALA A 583 26.81 -19.93 -3.40
C ALA A 583 28.04 -19.03 -3.38
N SER A 584 29.19 -19.56 -3.81
CA SER A 584 30.43 -18.80 -4.06
C SER A 584 30.27 -17.65 -5.07
N ASP A 585 29.26 -17.74 -5.93
CA ASP A 585 28.94 -16.85 -7.03
C ASP A 585 27.54 -16.19 -6.84
N TRP A 586 27.09 -15.99 -5.60
CA TRP A 586 25.75 -15.44 -5.29
C TRP A 586 25.43 -14.12 -6.03
N GLU A 587 26.42 -13.28 -6.34
CA GLU A 587 26.21 -12.05 -7.14
C GLU A 587 25.67 -12.35 -8.54
N LYS A 588 26.13 -13.45 -9.16
CA LYS A 588 25.58 -13.95 -10.43
C LYS A 588 24.14 -14.41 -10.23
N TRP A 589 23.85 -15.10 -9.12
CA TRP A 589 22.49 -15.52 -8.78
C TRP A 589 21.56 -14.31 -8.64
N VAL A 590 21.98 -13.24 -7.95
CA VAL A 590 21.19 -12.00 -7.83
C VAL A 590 20.80 -11.42 -9.19
N ALA A 591 21.73 -11.40 -10.15
CA ALA A 591 21.47 -10.91 -11.50
C ALA A 591 20.42 -11.75 -12.27
N THR A 592 20.18 -13.00 -11.86
CA THR A 592 19.16 -13.87 -12.45
C THR A 592 17.78 -13.72 -11.82
N ILE A 593 17.67 -13.18 -10.60
CA ILE A 593 16.40 -13.05 -9.86
C ILE A 593 15.36 -12.30 -10.68
N LYS A 594 15.74 -11.20 -11.36
CA LYS A 594 14.83 -10.40 -12.18
C LYS A 594 14.11 -11.18 -13.30
N LYS A 595 14.70 -12.29 -13.77
CA LYS A 595 14.13 -13.14 -14.82
C LYS A 595 13.32 -14.31 -14.27
N ASN A 596 13.53 -14.65 -12.99
CA ASN A 596 12.87 -15.77 -12.34
C ASN A 596 12.56 -15.44 -10.87
N PRO A 597 11.80 -14.37 -10.57
CA PRO A 597 11.50 -14.04 -9.19
C PRO A 597 10.51 -15.07 -8.63
N ALA A 598 10.68 -15.39 -7.35
CA ALA A 598 9.84 -16.31 -6.59
C ALA A 598 9.25 -15.59 -5.37
N PRO A 599 8.14 -16.09 -4.81
CA PRO A 599 7.59 -15.55 -3.56
C PRO A 599 8.59 -15.83 -2.42
N ILE A 600 9.11 -14.76 -1.81
CA ILE A 600 10.04 -14.83 -0.67
C ILE A 600 9.37 -14.49 0.66
N ASP A 601 8.24 -13.80 0.60
CA ASP A 601 7.33 -13.56 1.72
C ASP A 601 5.89 -13.53 1.20
N SER A 602 4.93 -13.87 2.05
CA SER A 602 3.52 -13.92 1.67
C SER A 602 2.59 -13.67 2.85
N THR A 603 1.37 -13.25 2.52
CA THR A 603 0.26 -13.17 3.48
C THR A 603 -0.90 -13.99 2.94
N THR A 604 -1.65 -14.59 3.86
CA THR A 604 -2.80 -15.43 3.55
C THR A 604 -4.07 -14.90 4.19
N MET A 605 -5.22 -15.17 3.57
CA MET A 605 -6.52 -15.04 4.22
C MET A 605 -7.18 -16.41 4.42
N PRO A 606 -7.97 -16.60 5.49
CA PRO A 606 -8.73 -17.83 5.69
C PRO A 606 -9.67 -18.11 4.51
N LEU A 607 -9.69 -19.34 3.99
CA LEU A 607 -10.52 -19.70 2.85
C LEU A 607 -12.02 -19.59 3.17
N GLU A 608 -12.38 -19.70 4.45
CA GLU A 608 -13.74 -19.44 4.95
C GLU A 608 -14.25 -18.03 4.62
N SER A 609 -13.38 -17.03 4.45
CA SER A 609 -13.82 -15.68 4.05
C SER A 609 -14.43 -15.70 2.66
N LEU A 610 -13.85 -16.49 1.73
CA LEU A 610 -14.32 -16.64 0.36
C LEU A 610 -15.60 -17.49 0.29
N ILE A 611 -15.65 -18.56 1.10
CA ILE A 611 -16.85 -19.41 1.24
C ILE A 611 -18.00 -18.60 1.84
N GLN A 612 -17.76 -17.73 2.83
CA GLN A 612 -18.79 -16.92 3.47
C GLN A 612 -19.53 -16.01 2.49
N ILE A 613 -18.82 -15.49 1.47
CA ILE A 613 -19.39 -14.58 0.47
C ILE A 613 -20.32 -15.32 -0.49
N THR A 614 -20.00 -16.55 -0.87
CA THR A 614 -20.71 -17.28 -1.93
C THR A 614 -21.61 -18.41 -1.44
N HIS A 615 -21.26 -19.03 -0.31
CA HIS A 615 -21.87 -20.24 0.25
C HIS A 615 -21.86 -20.19 1.79
N GLY A 616 -22.44 -19.14 2.37
CA GLY A 616 -22.41 -18.90 3.83
C GLY A 616 -22.91 -20.08 4.69
N ASN A 617 -23.80 -20.92 4.15
CA ASN A 617 -24.30 -22.14 4.79
C ASN A 617 -23.25 -23.26 4.96
N LEU A 618 -22.12 -23.21 4.25
CA LEU A 618 -21.04 -24.21 4.32
C LEU A 618 -19.97 -23.87 5.36
N VAL A 619 -19.93 -22.62 5.85
CA VAL A 619 -18.83 -22.10 6.68
C VAL A 619 -18.64 -22.92 7.96
N SER A 620 -19.73 -23.32 8.63
CA SER A 620 -19.64 -24.11 9.86
C SER A 620 -19.02 -25.49 9.65
N ALA A 621 -19.37 -26.17 8.55
CA ALA A 621 -18.81 -27.48 8.21
C ALA A 621 -17.34 -27.37 7.82
N PHE A 622 -16.98 -26.36 7.02
CA PHE A 622 -15.59 -26.08 6.67
C PHE A 622 -14.73 -25.77 7.90
N LYS A 623 -15.24 -24.98 8.85
CA LYS A 623 -14.53 -24.70 10.12
C LYS A 623 -14.27 -25.96 10.93
N ALA A 624 -15.24 -26.87 11.01
CA ALA A 624 -15.07 -28.15 11.70
C ALA A 624 -14.04 -29.06 11.00
N ALA A 625 -14.05 -29.09 9.66
CA ALA A 625 -13.05 -29.81 8.87
C ALA A 625 -11.65 -29.24 9.07
N LYS A 626 -11.49 -27.91 8.95
CA LYS A 626 -10.25 -27.19 9.21
C LYS A 626 -9.69 -27.50 10.61
N LEU A 627 -10.53 -27.44 11.64
CA LEU A 627 -10.12 -27.74 13.01
C LEU A 627 -9.65 -29.20 13.16
N THR A 628 -10.39 -30.15 12.59
CA THR A 628 -10.05 -31.58 12.65
C THR A 628 -8.72 -31.85 11.95
N HIS A 629 -8.51 -31.26 10.77
CA HIS A 629 -7.26 -31.32 10.01
C HIS A 629 -6.07 -30.77 10.81
N GLN A 630 -6.23 -29.57 11.39
CA GLN A 630 -5.21 -28.94 12.22
C GLN A 630 -4.89 -29.75 13.48
N GLN A 631 -5.90 -30.34 14.13
CA GLN A 631 -5.72 -31.24 15.27
C GLN A 631 -4.97 -32.52 14.88
N ALA A 632 -5.29 -33.11 13.73
CA ALA A 632 -4.60 -34.31 13.24
C ALA A 632 -3.12 -34.02 12.93
N ILE A 633 -2.83 -32.85 12.36
CA ILE A 633 -1.45 -32.39 12.16
C ILE A 633 -0.78 -32.17 13.51
N GLY A 634 -1.37 -31.39 14.43
CA GLY A 634 -0.83 -31.18 15.78
C GLY A 634 -0.52 -32.48 16.53
N ALA A 635 -1.42 -33.48 16.46
CA ALA A 635 -1.21 -34.79 17.08
C ALA A 635 -0.02 -35.55 16.44
N GLN A 636 0.09 -35.51 15.11
CA GLN A 636 1.23 -36.10 14.40
C GLN A 636 2.54 -35.38 14.75
N ASN A 637 2.53 -34.05 14.85
CA ASN A 637 3.67 -33.24 15.25
C ASN A 637 4.18 -33.66 16.65
N ALA A 638 3.26 -33.79 17.62
CA ALA A 638 3.61 -34.20 18.98
C ALA A 638 4.18 -35.62 19.03
N LYS A 639 3.63 -36.53 18.21
CA LYS A 639 4.13 -37.89 18.07
C LYS A 639 5.55 -37.92 17.50
N ASP A 640 5.80 -37.18 16.43
CA ASP A 640 7.12 -37.13 15.78
C ASP A 640 8.16 -36.48 16.71
N ALA A 641 7.83 -35.37 17.36
CA ALA A 641 8.71 -34.73 18.34
C ALA A 641 9.09 -35.69 19.49
N THR A 642 8.12 -36.45 20.02
CA THR A 642 8.36 -37.46 21.07
C THR A 642 9.26 -38.58 20.55
N ALA A 643 9.02 -39.05 19.32
CA ALA A 643 9.81 -40.12 18.71
C ALA A 643 11.28 -39.70 18.48
N TYR A 644 11.53 -38.46 18.06
CA TYR A 644 12.89 -37.93 17.92
C TYR A 644 13.55 -37.70 19.27
N ALA A 645 12.85 -37.12 20.25
CA ALA A 645 13.40 -36.89 21.59
C ALA A 645 13.87 -38.21 22.24
N ALA A 646 13.17 -39.32 22.01
CA ALA A 646 13.56 -40.64 22.51
C ALA A 646 14.86 -41.20 21.88
N LYS A 647 15.31 -40.66 20.73
CA LYS A 647 16.54 -41.06 20.04
C LYS A 647 17.77 -40.22 20.43
N ASN A 648 17.62 -39.27 21.35
CA ASN A 648 18.68 -38.36 21.73
C ASN A 648 19.85 -39.10 22.41
N LYS A 649 20.96 -39.27 21.69
CA LYS A 649 22.11 -40.09 22.12
C LYS A 649 23.14 -39.34 22.97
N HIS A 650 23.13 -38.00 22.97
CA HIS A 650 24.08 -37.17 23.72
C HIS A 650 25.54 -37.62 23.53
N GLU A 651 25.97 -37.68 22.28
CA GLU A 651 27.37 -37.94 21.96
C GLU A 651 28.16 -36.64 22.18
N THR A 652 29.20 -36.69 23.00
CA THR A 652 29.97 -35.51 23.41
C THR A 652 31.39 -35.63 22.86
N PRO A 653 31.82 -34.78 21.90
CA PRO A 653 33.17 -34.81 21.37
C PRO A 653 34.22 -34.58 22.46
N ASP A 654 35.43 -35.09 22.28
CA ASP A 654 36.52 -35.00 23.27
C ASP A 654 36.90 -33.56 23.65
N TRP A 655 36.70 -32.60 22.74
CA TRP A 655 36.94 -31.17 22.98
C TRP A 655 35.84 -30.47 23.78
N CYS A 656 34.67 -31.10 23.92
CA CYS A 656 33.54 -30.53 24.63
C CYS A 656 33.65 -30.79 26.13
N HIS A 657 34.26 -29.84 26.84
CA HIS A 657 34.44 -29.89 28.28
C HIS A 657 33.37 -29.05 28.98
N LYS A 658 32.21 -29.64 29.30
CA LYS A 658 31.14 -28.94 30.04
C LYS A 658 31.72 -28.11 31.20
N LYS A 659 31.73 -26.79 31.04
CA LYS A 659 32.14 -25.83 32.07
C LYS A 659 31.23 -25.86 33.30
#